data_AF-A0A9D5FT62-F1
#
_entry.id   AF-A0A9D5FT62-F1
#
_cell.length_a   1.000
_cell.length_b   1.000
_cell.length_c   1.000
_cell.angle_alpha   90.00
_cell.angle_beta   90.00
_cell.angle_gamma   90.00
#
_symmetry.space_group_name_H-M   'P 1'
#
loop_
_entity.id
_entity.type
_entity.pdbx_description
1 polymer ?
#
loop_
_entity_poly.entity_id
_entity_poly.type
_entity_poly.pdbx_seq_one_letter_code
_entity_poly.pdbx_strand_id
1 'polypeptide(L)'
;MSGGRKAIFMKRQFMAFPAIPAVALALLFGGPALPSQVVRAGMPGDDAAEAGDAARTPEKTAAGTAPLKDYARGFDQLIKLGLPDAARCEYVNLSAGYDESLSRLYELRLAGNSWMIEETPKVKGRFIQNGKRVVEVYDSNALMKERQKRMDEVLKTNKNATAAAVFGDDDDDRVTGQWKKVDAKKDVDKILVFLRKTEDKGGRHDSWSYSGVYGTVFIFAAQFYRKGYTNEANELVTLLFQRAGDPKKVISQAVDRIAESRYEEIYRAFRKDQDWQTYGKGVDSLIARFGSSWQKTPGAKRLAEEIKKRMTTDKAPEIAGEGLTAEDKALAEELAGTKAGRSRGMAYDGYYGYGGIWVLHDTSAARPALPPGQMTNETVFAKIRKRGMKSVPLLLAMLKDDYLTNLDRGDIDGRSYHYSQGYYSEGRGAQTEEMAKMIYQSMDRPVSRAEIAESLLNPLPLREKSEGRSRRGDSEDSQGDLAEYGRQWYDENKNKTPIELARLYIDKGDQQQQSSAQAYLQKNGMEADFELIEKKYLDSTDPNNMYNVRQYVAQRGEKAKAFIEKLEAKFAEPAAKKDDSDLFADKGDGAGSRMKVEIEALKELISTSSLESVLEEIVSGKSTTDRRSSEIYRKIPKEKPGKALSLLLDAALKVGEASVASDLVGLTRGIRTRPAWREPFEIVDASMEQSGAGGVKEDEGLKVATHAEKWGKLLADTRKAGTGMQGMNSTVGDSAATAIITLYGKRDQGRIYDYYGRSRSVYLGRRTMVQNRTYAKALLEDKPDAQPQETPAWKDITADIQKAAAAKIMNTPEPALQQTVAGLSNEELMGILKKSMKDKVLNAKLASVANRIESVEVDESLAAEMKDLAAAKGQKVSRPIVEKAFNACRKLVVADKVITCTFIRQGALDGVDMRIAEIRKDGKEYMGLVKGGTLRKSDAAEIQAAIADGGTHASALWFLGARSPAAAPDTPAGTPAERLADETAAGVEADIAKRLVGEQDAFWKAVDKFSSGEENVIRSGAISILCKPVLKELPVDKSATNNTENVQIRYGSGRFGFDSDGIPPPVYYDEEY
;
A
#
# COMPACT_ATOMS: atom_id res chain seq x y z
N MET A 1 29.92 29.07 -55.76
CA MET A 1 29.31 30.42 -55.77
C MET A 1 28.64 30.65 -54.44
N SER A 2 28.88 31.84 -53.90
CA SER A 2 28.70 32.31 -52.53
C SER A 2 27.27 32.73 -52.17
N GLY A 3 26.94 32.61 -50.89
CA GLY A 3 25.85 33.34 -50.22
C GLY A 3 25.40 32.57 -48.97
N GLY A 4 25.73 32.94 -47.73
CA GLY A 4 25.90 34.26 -47.15
C GLY A 4 24.71 34.51 -46.21
N ARG A 5 24.81 34.11 -44.94
CA ARG A 5 23.89 34.56 -43.88
C ARG A 5 24.67 35.00 -42.65
N LYS A 6 24.42 36.27 -42.31
CA LYS A 6 25.06 37.09 -41.28
C LYS A 6 24.71 36.61 -39.88
N ALA A 7 25.71 36.53 -39.01
CA ALA A 7 25.56 36.46 -37.57
C ALA A 7 25.31 37.87 -37.00
N ILE A 8 24.30 38.02 -36.14
CA ILE A 8 24.07 39.22 -35.34
C ILE A 8 24.65 38.94 -33.94
N PHE A 9 25.74 39.62 -33.63
CA PHE A 9 26.37 39.67 -32.31
C PHE A 9 25.66 40.74 -31.46
N MET A 10 25.03 40.36 -30.34
CA MET A 10 24.60 41.31 -29.31
C MET A 10 25.70 41.43 -28.24
N LYS A 11 26.32 42.60 -28.18
CA LYS A 11 27.17 43.08 -27.08
C LYS A 11 26.35 43.13 -25.78
N ARG A 12 26.77 42.41 -24.74
CA ARG A 12 26.40 42.74 -23.34
C ARG A 12 27.54 43.53 -22.72
N GLN A 13 27.21 44.75 -22.29
CA GLN A 13 28.08 45.62 -21.51
C GLN A 13 28.29 45.03 -20.12
N PHE A 14 29.55 44.94 -19.70
CA PHE A 14 29.96 44.74 -18.33
C PHE A 14 29.68 46.02 -17.53
N MET A 15 28.87 45.92 -16.48
CA MET A 15 28.89 46.89 -15.38
C MET A 15 29.81 46.35 -14.29
N ALA A 16 30.94 47.03 -14.12
CA ALA A 16 31.78 46.92 -12.95
C ALA A 16 31.08 47.60 -11.76
N PHE A 17 31.09 46.95 -10.60
CA PHE A 17 30.80 47.60 -9.32
C PHE A 17 32.06 47.59 -8.44
N PRO A 18 32.27 48.66 -7.64
CA PRO A 18 33.56 48.97 -7.07
C PRO A 18 33.83 48.21 -5.77
N ALA A 19 35.11 47.99 -5.52
CA ALA A 19 35.66 47.55 -4.25
C ALA A 19 35.36 48.55 -3.12
N ILE A 20 35.04 48.04 -1.93
CA ILE A 20 35.06 48.77 -0.66
C ILE A 20 35.75 47.85 0.38
N PRO A 21 36.62 48.41 1.27
CA PRO A 21 37.76 47.69 1.82
C PRO A 21 37.46 47.00 3.17
N ALA A 22 38.30 46.01 3.46
CA ALA A 22 38.41 45.32 4.73
C ALA A 22 39.03 46.20 5.82
N VAL A 23 38.33 46.44 6.94
CA VAL A 23 38.90 46.67 8.28
C VAL A 23 37.85 46.28 9.34
N ALA A 24 38.31 45.63 10.42
CA ALA A 24 37.66 45.38 11.72
C ALA A 24 36.88 44.05 11.90
N LEU A 25 37.63 42.96 12.08
CA LEU A 25 37.22 41.88 12.98
C LEU A 25 38.46 41.16 13.57
N ALA A 26 39.07 41.77 14.57
CA ALA A 26 40.03 41.12 15.46
C ALA A 26 39.75 41.65 16.87
N LEU A 27 39.70 40.72 17.84
CA LEU A 27 39.30 40.84 19.26
C LEU A 27 37.89 40.32 19.53
N LEU A 28 37.77 38.99 19.77
CA LEU A 28 36.87 38.42 20.77
C LEU A 28 37.04 36.89 21.00
N PHE A 29 38.23 36.31 20.76
CA PHE A 29 38.51 34.93 21.20
C PHE A 29 39.96 34.79 21.69
N GLY A 30 40.15 34.97 22.99
CA GLY A 30 41.31 34.52 23.75
C GLY A 30 40.81 34.04 25.11
N GLY A 31 41.04 32.76 25.43
CA GLY A 31 40.64 32.14 26.70
C GLY A 31 41.39 32.69 27.93
N PRO A 32 41.26 32.07 29.11
CA PRO A 32 41.82 30.72 29.25
C PRO A 32 40.97 29.73 30.09
N ALA A 33 41.31 28.46 29.89
CA ALA A 33 40.94 27.31 30.71
C ALA A 33 41.46 27.43 32.15
N LEU A 34 40.76 26.80 33.10
CA LEU A 34 41.28 26.29 34.39
C LEU A 34 40.22 25.34 35.03
N PRO A 35 40.55 24.52 36.04
CA PRO A 35 40.57 23.07 35.91
C PRO A 35 39.48 22.34 36.71
N SER A 36 39.24 21.09 36.32
CA SER A 36 38.47 20.11 37.07
C SER A 36 39.15 19.72 38.38
N GLN A 37 38.51 20.01 39.52
CA GLN A 37 38.72 19.29 40.78
C GLN A 37 37.38 18.83 41.34
N VAL A 38 37.21 17.51 41.38
CA VAL A 38 36.13 16.82 42.07
C VAL A 38 36.58 16.63 43.51
N VAL A 39 35.91 17.30 44.45
CA VAL A 39 36.02 17.03 45.89
C VAL A 39 34.68 16.49 46.36
N ARG A 40 34.69 15.23 46.82
CA ARG A 40 33.62 14.59 47.59
C ARG A 40 33.56 15.23 48.98
N ALA A 41 32.39 15.73 49.35
CA ALA A 41 31.92 15.88 50.73
C ALA A 41 30.49 15.31 50.72
N GLY A 42 30.11 14.31 51.50
CA GLY A 42 30.22 14.24 52.95
C GLY A 42 28.88 14.68 53.54
N MET A 43 27.85 13.82 53.49
CA MET A 43 26.58 14.04 54.20
C MET A 43 26.63 13.31 55.55
N PRO A 44 26.33 13.98 56.68
CA PRO A 44 26.04 13.31 57.93
C PRO A 44 24.55 12.91 57.98
N GLY A 45 24.29 11.78 58.63
CA GLY A 45 22.95 11.40 59.09
C GLY A 45 22.53 12.23 60.31
N ASP A 46 21.22 12.29 60.56
CA ASP A 46 20.57 11.72 61.75
C ASP A 46 19.06 11.98 61.70
N ASP A 47 18.32 10.87 61.81
CA ASP A 47 17.16 10.57 62.65
C ASP A 47 15.95 11.51 62.83
N ALA A 48 14.80 10.89 62.51
CA ALA A 48 13.54 10.80 63.27
C ALA A 48 12.70 12.06 63.60
N ALA A 49 11.48 12.10 63.05
CA ALA A 49 10.26 12.28 63.85
C ALA A 49 8.96 11.96 63.07
N GLU A 50 8.07 11.34 63.83
CA GLU A 50 6.72 10.79 63.64
C GLU A 50 5.64 11.59 62.88
N ALA A 51 4.75 10.79 62.26
CA ALA A 51 3.27 10.83 62.24
C ALA A 51 2.50 12.15 62.06
N GLY A 52 1.60 12.14 61.06
CA GLY A 52 0.54 13.14 60.92
C GLY A 52 -0.32 12.91 59.67
N ASP A 53 -1.10 11.84 59.68
CA ASP A 53 -2.08 11.51 58.64
C ASP A 53 -3.31 12.44 58.79
N ALA A 54 -3.55 13.29 57.79
CA ALA A 54 -4.78 14.06 57.67
C ALA A 54 -5.10 14.31 56.19
N ALA A 55 -6.01 13.50 55.67
CA ALA A 55 -6.64 13.66 54.37
C ALA A 55 -7.23 15.08 54.22
N ARG A 56 -6.54 15.94 53.47
CA ARG A 56 -7.11 17.15 52.88
C ARG A 56 -7.61 16.83 51.48
N THR A 57 -8.92 16.79 51.33
CA THR A 57 -9.60 16.94 50.04
C THR A 57 -9.09 18.23 49.38
N PRO A 58 -8.52 18.22 48.17
CA PRO A 58 -8.09 19.43 47.51
C PRO A 58 -9.33 20.21 47.05
N GLU A 59 -9.68 21.22 47.82
CA GLU A 59 -10.59 22.28 47.43
C GLU A 59 -10.04 22.92 46.14
N LYS A 60 -10.84 22.89 45.07
CA LYS A 60 -10.52 23.37 43.73
C LYS A 60 -10.40 24.89 43.73
N THR A 61 -9.34 25.40 44.36
CA THR A 61 -8.90 26.78 44.23
C THR A 61 -8.52 27.00 42.78
N ALA A 62 -9.07 28.04 42.16
CA ALA A 62 -8.66 28.50 40.84
C ALA A 62 -7.19 28.91 40.92
N ALA A 63 -6.30 27.95 40.68
CA ALA A 63 -4.88 28.21 40.55
C ALA A 63 -4.72 29.22 39.41
N GLY A 64 -4.31 30.44 39.76
CA GLY A 64 -3.88 31.42 38.77
C GLY A 64 -2.80 30.75 37.93
N THR A 65 -3.12 30.46 36.66
CA THR A 65 -2.18 29.87 35.73
C THR A 65 -0.99 30.80 35.66
N ALA A 66 0.17 30.33 36.13
CA ALA A 66 1.42 31.04 35.98
C ALA A 66 1.55 31.48 34.50
N PRO A 67 1.98 32.71 34.22
CA PRO A 67 2.05 33.21 32.86
C PRO A 67 2.88 32.25 32.00
N LEU A 68 2.33 31.85 30.84
CA LEU A 68 3.03 30.97 29.91
C LEU A 68 4.35 31.61 29.50
N LYS A 69 5.42 30.81 29.51
CA LYS A 69 6.73 31.26 29.05
C LYS A 69 6.67 31.59 27.56
N ASP A 70 7.21 32.75 27.18
CA ASP A 70 7.31 33.16 25.79
C ASP A 70 8.53 32.55 25.09
N TYR A 71 8.30 31.82 24.00
CA TYR A 71 9.32 31.18 23.18
C TYR A 71 9.55 31.87 21.82
N ALA A 72 8.98 33.06 21.60
CA ALA A 72 9.12 33.85 20.36
C ALA A 72 10.55 33.86 19.78
N ARG A 73 11.54 34.18 20.63
CA ARG A 73 12.94 34.22 20.23
C ARG A 73 13.46 32.88 19.72
N GLY A 74 13.01 31.77 20.31
CA GLY A 74 13.38 30.42 19.84
C GLY A 74 12.79 30.12 18.47
N PHE A 75 11.54 30.50 18.23
CA PHE A 75 10.91 30.37 16.92
C PHE A 75 11.63 31.20 15.85
N ASP A 76 12.01 32.43 16.15
CA ASP A 76 12.80 33.27 15.23
C ASP A 76 14.15 32.65 14.89
N GLN A 77 14.79 31.91 15.81
CA GLN A 77 16.02 31.19 15.52
C GLN A 77 15.78 30.03 14.54
N LEU A 78 14.67 29.30 14.65
CA LEU A 78 14.34 28.25 13.67
C LEU A 78 14.15 28.84 12.27
N ILE A 79 13.48 30.01 12.15
CA ILE A 79 13.34 30.73 10.88
C ILE A 79 14.71 31.15 10.32
N LYS A 80 15.58 31.71 11.17
CA LYS A 80 16.96 32.08 10.77
C LYS A 80 17.78 30.88 10.31
N LEU A 81 17.57 29.70 10.90
CA LEU A 81 18.20 28.45 10.47
C LEU A 81 17.67 27.95 9.12
N GLY A 82 16.56 28.50 8.64
CA GLY A 82 15.94 28.15 7.37
C GLY A 82 14.66 27.35 7.54
N LEU A 83 13.92 27.46 8.64
CA LEU A 83 12.54 27.03 8.65
C LEU A 83 11.70 27.98 7.76
N PRO A 84 10.89 27.49 6.81
CA PRO A 84 10.01 28.36 6.02
C PRO A 84 9.02 29.15 6.90
N ASP A 85 8.90 30.45 6.66
CA ASP A 85 8.03 31.33 7.44
C ASP A 85 6.57 31.18 7.03
N ALA A 86 5.74 30.67 7.95
CA ALA A 86 4.31 30.48 7.74
C ALA A 86 3.48 31.76 7.91
N ALA A 87 4.06 32.91 8.29
CA ALA A 87 3.32 34.12 8.65
C ALA A 87 2.26 34.53 7.61
N ARG A 88 2.56 34.42 6.31
CA ARG A 88 1.66 34.79 5.20
C ARG A 88 0.95 33.63 4.52
N CYS A 89 1.10 32.41 5.02
CA CYS A 89 0.57 31.21 4.37
C CYS A 89 -0.91 30.95 4.69
N GLU A 90 -1.48 29.91 4.13
CA GLU A 90 -2.80 29.40 4.51
C GLU A 90 -2.68 27.95 4.96
N TYR A 91 -3.30 27.58 6.07
CA TYR A 91 -3.25 26.21 6.55
C TYR A 91 -4.20 25.33 5.75
N VAL A 92 -3.67 24.25 5.18
CA VAL A 92 -4.41 23.37 4.27
C VAL A 92 -4.18 21.90 4.59
N ASN A 93 -5.15 21.08 4.19
CA ASN A 93 -4.93 19.66 3.91
C ASN A 93 -4.43 19.57 2.47
N LEU A 94 -3.22 19.05 2.28
CA LEU A 94 -2.63 18.76 0.97
C LEU A 94 -2.59 17.23 0.79
N SER A 95 -3.30 16.75 -0.22
CA SER A 95 -3.24 15.37 -0.70
C SER A 95 -2.37 15.33 -1.95
N ALA A 96 -1.11 14.91 -1.81
CA ALA A 96 -0.13 14.83 -2.89
C ALA A 96 0.66 13.51 -2.79
N GLY A 97 1.11 12.96 -3.92
CA GLY A 97 1.73 11.63 -4.03
C GLY A 97 3.01 11.37 -3.21
N TYR A 98 3.47 12.35 -2.45
CA TYR A 98 4.55 12.23 -1.46
C TYR A 98 3.95 12.21 -0.07
N ASP A 99 3.21 11.16 0.26
CA ASP A 99 2.82 10.93 1.65
C ASP A 99 4.05 10.32 2.35
N GLU A 100 5.00 11.18 2.70
CA GLU A 100 5.89 10.90 3.83
C GLU A 100 4.98 10.74 5.02
N SER A 101 4.45 9.53 5.19
CA SER A 101 3.55 9.21 6.27
C SER A 101 4.36 9.48 7.54
N LEU A 102 4.09 10.62 8.17
CA LEU A 102 4.39 10.84 9.57
C LEU A 102 3.44 9.88 10.30
N SER A 103 3.74 8.59 10.20
CA SER A 103 2.84 7.46 10.49
C SER A 103 2.30 7.52 11.91
N ARG A 104 2.95 8.31 12.78
CA ARG A 104 2.55 8.57 14.16
C ARG A 104 1.81 9.88 14.38
N LEU A 105 1.98 10.91 13.54
CA LEU A 105 1.04 12.05 13.55
C LEU A 105 -0.36 11.64 13.06
N TYR A 106 -0.49 10.50 12.37
CA TYR A 106 -1.79 9.90 12.06
C TYR A 106 -2.64 9.68 13.32
N GLU A 107 -2.03 9.39 14.48
CA GLU A 107 -2.74 9.24 15.76
C GLU A 107 -3.42 10.55 16.19
N LEU A 108 -2.89 11.70 15.79
CA LEU A 108 -3.46 13.02 16.10
C LEU A 108 -4.69 13.34 15.24
N ARG A 109 -4.88 12.65 14.10
CA ARG A 109 -5.99 12.87 13.15
C ARG A 109 -6.21 14.36 12.85
N LEU A 110 -5.12 15.06 12.53
CA LEU A 110 -5.15 16.46 12.13
C LEU A 110 -5.94 16.62 10.84
N ALA A 111 -6.69 17.72 10.72
CA ALA A 111 -7.42 18.03 9.51
C ALA A 111 -6.49 18.58 8.41
N GLY A 112 -5.45 19.33 8.77
CA GLY A 112 -4.42 19.85 7.87
C GLY A 112 -3.06 19.17 8.04
N ASN A 113 -2.18 19.38 7.07
CA ASN A 113 -0.81 18.85 7.06
C ASN A 113 0.22 19.79 6.40
N SER A 114 -0.20 20.92 5.82
CA SER A 114 0.67 21.80 5.02
C SER A 114 0.28 23.28 5.12
N TRP A 115 1.20 24.18 4.78
CA TRP A 115 0.95 25.61 4.66
C TRP A 115 1.10 26.09 3.21
N MET A 116 0.02 26.54 2.59
CA MET A 116 0.03 27.10 1.25
C MET A 116 0.63 28.52 1.26
N ILE A 117 1.73 28.74 0.54
CA ILE A 117 2.43 30.03 0.44
C ILE A 117 1.71 30.94 -0.55
N GLU A 118 1.46 30.42 -1.75
CA GLU A 118 0.80 31.14 -2.84
C GLU A 118 0.08 30.16 -3.77
N GLU A 119 -0.99 30.63 -4.41
CA GLU A 119 -1.76 29.89 -5.40
C GLU A 119 -1.82 30.73 -6.69
N THR A 120 -1.31 30.17 -7.79
CA THR A 120 -1.38 30.78 -9.14
C THR A 120 -2.55 30.13 -9.88
N PRO A 121 -3.39 30.90 -10.59
CA PRO A 121 -4.85 30.76 -10.70
C PRO A 121 -5.38 29.33 -10.75
N LYS A 122 -5.35 28.63 -9.59
CA LYS A 122 -5.79 27.25 -9.37
C LYS A 122 -5.12 26.17 -10.25
N VAL A 123 -3.95 26.46 -10.82
CA VAL A 123 -3.17 25.48 -11.61
C VAL A 123 -1.99 24.96 -10.79
N LYS A 124 -1.37 25.83 -9.99
CA LYS A 124 -0.17 25.53 -9.22
C LYS A 124 -0.25 26.23 -7.87
N GLY A 125 0.00 25.50 -6.80
CA GLY A 125 0.25 26.05 -5.47
C GLY A 125 1.68 25.77 -5.03
N ARG A 126 2.21 26.62 -4.16
CA ARG A 126 3.46 26.36 -3.43
C ARG A 126 3.14 26.11 -1.97
N PHE A 127 3.67 25.04 -1.41
CA PHE A 127 3.30 24.57 -0.07
C PHE A 127 4.55 24.34 0.78
N ILE A 128 4.47 24.71 2.06
CA ILE A 128 5.34 24.17 3.09
C ILE A 128 4.74 22.81 3.50
N GLN A 129 5.25 21.73 2.93
CA GLN A 129 4.77 20.37 3.19
C GLN A 129 5.43 19.81 4.46
N ASN A 130 4.63 19.16 5.32
CA ASN A 130 5.09 18.58 6.59
C ASN A 130 5.84 19.58 7.48
N GLY A 131 5.54 20.87 7.34
CA GLY A 131 6.15 21.97 8.09
C GLY A 131 7.62 22.26 7.76
N LYS A 132 8.30 21.49 6.91
CA LYS A 132 9.76 21.62 6.72
C LYS A 132 10.19 22.10 5.32
N ARG A 133 9.55 21.61 4.24
CA ARG A 133 10.03 21.81 2.85
C ARG A 133 9.07 22.62 2.00
N VAL A 134 9.58 23.41 1.06
CA VAL A 134 8.75 24.07 0.06
C VAL A 134 8.64 23.20 -1.20
N VAL A 135 7.41 22.84 -1.57
CA VAL A 135 7.13 22.05 -2.78
C VAL A 135 6.16 22.80 -3.70
N GLU A 136 6.36 22.67 -5.01
CA GLU A 136 5.36 23.08 -5.99
C GLU A 136 4.42 21.90 -6.25
N VAL A 137 3.12 22.14 -6.10
CA VAL A 137 2.08 21.13 -6.37
C VAL A 137 1.12 21.68 -7.39
N TYR A 138 0.88 20.89 -8.42
CA TYR A 138 -0.02 21.19 -9.51
C TYR A 138 -1.38 20.57 -9.26
N ASP A 139 -2.44 21.30 -9.60
CA ASP A 139 -3.76 20.70 -9.67
C ASP A 139 -3.71 19.57 -10.69
N SER A 140 -4.16 18.38 -10.27
CA SER A 140 -4.05 17.17 -11.10
C SER A 140 -4.75 17.34 -12.45
N ASN A 141 -5.93 17.98 -12.49
CA ASN A 141 -6.67 18.18 -13.74
C ASN A 141 -5.98 19.20 -14.64
N ALA A 142 -5.45 20.28 -14.06
CA ALA A 142 -4.74 21.30 -14.82
C ALA A 142 -3.44 20.75 -15.44
N LEU A 143 -2.67 19.97 -14.67
CA LEU A 143 -1.46 19.33 -15.19
C LEU A 143 -1.78 18.32 -16.29
N MET A 144 -2.84 17.52 -16.12
CA MET A 144 -3.26 16.56 -17.15
C MET A 144 -3.67 17.25 -18.45
N LYS A 145 -4.36 18.41 -18.38
CA LYS A 145 -4.66 19.20 -19.59
C LYS A 145 -3.41 19.77 -20.26
N GLU A 146 -2.45 20.23 -19.47
CA GLU A 146 -1.17 20.72 -20.01
C GLU A 146 -0.38 19.58 -20.67
N ARG A 147 -0.37 18.40 -20.04
CA ARG A 147 0.19 17.17 -20.62
C ARG A 147 -0.55 16.84 -21.92
N GLN A 148 -1.87 16.71 -21.92
CA GLN A 148 -2.62 16.42 -23.15
C GLN A 148 -2.29 17.41 -24.28
N LYS A 149 -2.27 18.72 -24.00
CA LYS A 149 -1.90 19.72 -25.01
C LYS A 149 -0.50 19.48 -25.58
N ARG A 150 0.48 19.20 -24.72
CA ARG A 150 1.86 18.91 -25.15
C ARG A 150 1.94 17.59 -25.91
N MET A 151 1.11 16.60 -25.56
CA MET A 151 0.97 15.35 -26.31
C MET A 151 0.50 15.65 -27.72
N ASP A 152 -0.61 16.37 -27.85
CA ASP A 152 -1.21 16.70 -29.14
C ASP A 152 -0.22 17.49 -30.01
N GLU A 153 0.58 18.38 -29.41
CA GLU A 153 1.66 19.10 -30.08
C GLU A 153 2.79 18.18 -30.57
N VAL A 154 3.21 17.20 -29.76
CA VAL A 154 4.20 16.20 -30.21
C VAL A 154 3.61 15.30 -31.30
N LEU A 155 2.39 14.79 -31.13
CA LEU A 155 1.72 13.92 -32.11
C LEU A 155 1.54 14.60 -33.47
N LYS A 156 1.39 15.93 -33.52
CA LYS A 156 1.41 16.70 -34.78
C LYS A 156 2.74 16.58 -35.54
N THR A 157 3.85 16.42 -34.84
CA THR A 157 5.21 16.34 -35.44
C THR A 157 5.75 14.91 -35.51
N ASN A 158 5.32 14.03 -34.62
CA ASN A 158 5.69 12.63 -34.54
C ASN A 158 4.45 11.80 -34.18
N LYS A 159 3.75 11.31 -35.20
CA LYS A 159 2.53 10.49 -35.04
C LYS A 159 2.76 9.17 -34.28
N ASN A 160 4.01 8.75 -34.12
CA ASN A 160 4.38 7.53 -33.39
C ASN A 160 4.89 7.83 -31.97
N ALA A 161 4.84 9.09 -31.51
CA ALA A 161 5.17 9.42 -30.13
C ALA A 161 4.16 8.79 -29.17
N THR A 162 4.64 8.27 -28.05
CA THR A 162 3.79 7.70 -26.99
C THR A 162 3.79 8.62 -25.77
N ALA A 163 2.83 8.47 -24.86
CA ALA A 163 2.80 9.24 -23.60
C ALA A 163 4.06 9.14 -22.77
N ALA A 164 4.63 7.95 -22.69
CA ALA A 164 5.92 7.74 -22.07
C ALA A 164 7.07 8.45 -22.82
N ALA A 165 7.01 8.61 -24.14
CA ALA A 165 8.04 9.33 -24.88
C ALA A 165 7.95 10.87 -24.70
N VAL A 166 6.75 11.40 -24.41
CA VAL A 166 6.51 12.85 -24.25
C VAL A 166 6.68 13.32 -22.81
N PHE A 167 6.20 12.52 -21.85
CA PHE A 167 6.17 12.86 -20.43
C PHE A 167 7.01 11.95 -19.55
N GLY A 168 7.87 11.12 -20.17
CA GLY A 168 8.51 9.95 -19.55
C GLY A 168 8.70 10.11 -18.06
N ASP A 169 8.29 9.10 -17.29
CA ASP A 169 7.95 9.14 -15.85
C ASP A 169 8.88 9.90 -14.87
N ASP A 170 10.03 10.39 -15.33
CA ASP A 170 11.05 11.15 -14.61
C ASP A 170 11.25 12.61 -15.09
N ASP A 171 10.87 12.97 -16.33
CA ASP A 171 11.10 14.33 -16.87
C ASP A 171 10.07 15.34 -16.36
N ASP A 172 8.97 14.87 -15.79
CA ASP A 172 7.95 15.70 -15.17
C ASP A 172 8.03 15.61 -13.63
N ASP A 173 8.99 16.35 -13.06
CA ASP A 173 9.20 16.51 -11.60
C ASP A 173 8.02 17.21 -10.88
N ARG A 174 6.98 17.59 -11.63
CA ARG A 174 5.81 18.28 -11.10
C ARG A 174 4.95 17.32 -10.29
N VAL A 175 4.87 17.62 -8.99
CA VAL A 175 4.01 16.90 -8.05
C VAL A 175 2.56 17.28 -8.33
N THR A 176 1.67 16.31 -8.49
CA THR A 176 0.22 16.57 -8.51
C THR A 176 -0.38 16.42 -7.12
N GLY A 177 -1.43 17.20 -6.86
CA GLY A 177 -2.19 17.07 -5.64
C GLY A 177 -3.45 17.91 -5.63
N GLN A 178 -4.23 17.72 -4.56
CA GLN A 178 -5.39 18.52 -4.22
C GLN A 178 -5.15 19.17 -2.87
N TRP A 179 -5.72 20.35 -2.65
CA TRP A 179 -5.61 21.01 -1.35
C TRP A 179 -6.92 21.69 -0.92
N LYS A 180 -7.13 21.72 0.39
CA LYS A 180 -8.34 22.27 1.01
C LYS A 180 -7.99 23.06 2.26
N LYS A 181 -8.57 24.26 2.40
CA LYS A 181 -8.43 25.10 3.59
C LYS A 181 -8.92 24.35 4.83
N VAL A 182 -8.16 24.43 5.91
CA VAL A 182 -8.53 23.82 7.19
C VAL A 182 -8.32 24.77 8.35
N ASP A 183 -9.00 24.48 9.46
CA ASP A 183 -8.98 25.30 10.66
C ASP A 183 -7.73 24.99 11.51
N ALA A 184 -6.72 25.85 11.38
CA ALA A 184 -5.46 25.76 12.14
C ALA A 184 -5.69 25.76 13.65
N LYS A 185 -6.69 26.50 14.15
CA LYS A 185 -6.99 26.58 15.59
C LYS A 185 -7.47 25.22 16.12
N LYS A 186 -8.35 24.54 15.39
CA LYS A 186 -8.83 23.21 15.79
C LYS A 186 -7.72 22.18 15.85
N ASP A 187 -6.78 22.22 14.91
CA ASP A 187 -5.69 21.26 14.89
C ASP A 187 -4.65 21.55 15.98
N VAL A 188 -4.29 22.82 16.25
CA VAL A 188 -3.40 23.13 17.39
C VAL A 188 -4.04 22.69 18.73
N ASP A 189 -5.34 22.87 18.88
CA ASP A 189 -6.08 22.42 20.08
C ASP A 189 -6.10 20.90 20.22
N LYS A 190 -6.23 20.15 19.11
CA LYS A 190 -6.11 18.68 19.14
C LYS A 190 -4.73 18.24 19.60
N ILE A 191 -3.66 18.88 19.12
CA ILE A 191 -2.28 18.56 19.53
C ILE A 191 -2.12 18.82 21.04
N LEU A 192 -2.60 19.96 21.54
CA LEU A 192 -2.57 20.28 22.97
C LEU A 192 -3.34 19.24 23.80
N VAL A 193 -4.57 18.91 23.38
CA VAL A 193 -5.39 17.87 24.05
C VAL A 193 -4.67 16.53 24.07
N PHE A 194 -4.03 16.15 22.96
CA PHE A 194 -3.27 14.91 22.88
C PHE A 194 -2.09 14.93 23.86
N LEU A 195 -1.27 15.98 23.84
CA LEU A 195 -0.08 16.10 24.70
C LEU A 195 -0.44 16.11 26.19
N ARG A 196 -1.57 16.74 26.56
CA ARG A 196 -2.08 16.75 27.95
C ARG A 196 -2.65 15.39 28.40
N LYS A 197 -3.20 14.59 27.47
CA LYS A 197 -3.88 13.32 27.79
C LYS A 197 -2.96 12.11 27.81
N THR A 198 -1.87 12.13 27.05
CA THR A 198 -0.94 11.01 27.08
C THR A 198 0.00 11.21 28.25
N GLU A 199 -0.33 10.58 29.38
CA GLU A 199 0.65 10.34 30.43
C GLU A 199 1.72 9.38 29.88
N ASP A 200 2.95 9.59 30.34
CA ASP A 200 4.10 8.78 29.97
C ASP A 200 3.90 7.38 30.55
N LYS A 201 3.16 6.52 29.83
CA LYS A 201 3.08 5.09 30.12
C LYS A 201 4.49 4.57 29.85
N GLY A 202 5.37 4.62 30.85
CA GLY A 202 6.80 4.30 30.82
C GLY A 202 7.14 2.84 30.44
N GLY A 203 6.28 2.16 29.69
CA GLY A 203 6.45 0.82 29.19
C GLY A 203 6.83 0.81 27.72
N ARG A 204 8.05 0.33 27.46
CA ARG A 204 8.62 -0.11 26.17
C ARG A 204 8.57 0.94 25.04
N HIS A 205 9.67 1.68 25.00
CA HIS A 205 10.09 2.65 23.98
C HIS A 205 9.32 3.97 23.99
N ASP A 206 10.01 5.05 24.41
CA ASP A 206 9.67 6.44 24.09
C ASP A 206 9.67 6.59 22.57
N SER A 207 8.55 6.20 22.00
CA SER A 207 8.37 5.97 20.59
C SER A 207 8.53 7.32 19.84
N TRP A 208 8.22 8.44 20.50
CA TRP A 208 8.34 9.79 19.97
C TRP A 208 9.79 10.19 19.70
N SER A 209 10.73 9.64 20.47
CA SER A 209 12.17 9.85 20.27
C SER A 209 12.66 9.30 18.94
N TYR A 210 12.29 8.06 18.64
CA TYR A 210 12.75 7.35 17.46
C TYR A 210 12.17 7.90 16.15
N SER A 211 11.03 8.59 16.22
CA SER A 211 10.28 9.01 15.04
C SER A 211 10.44 10.50 14.70
N GLY A 212 11.30 11.22 15.43
CA GLY A 212 11.49 12.66 15.24
C GLY A 212 10.21 13.48 15.47
N VAL A 213 9.25 12.93 16.22
CA VAL A 213 7.93 13.54 16.40
C VAL A 213 8.03 14.79 17.25
N TYR A 214 8.88 14.82 18.28
CA TYR A 214 9.09 16.03 19.09
C TYR A 214 9.55 17.21 18.23
N GLY A 215 10.55 16.98 17.37
CA GLY A 215 11.04 18.01 16.46
C GLY A 215 9.96 18.52 15.49
N THR A 216 9.14 17.60 14.99
CA THR A 216 8.05 17.94 14.05
C THR A 216 6.95 18.78 14.72
N VAL A 217 6.50 18.39 15.91
CA VAL A 217 5.49 19.16 16.66
C VAL A 217 6.06 20.52 17.09
N PHE A 218 7.36 20.60 17.41
CA PHE A 218 8.02 21.87 17.73
C PHE A 218 8.06 22.82 16.52
N ILE A 219 8.34 22.29 15.32
CA ILE A 219 8.24 23.06 14.07
C ILE A 219 6.82 23.59 13.84
N PHE A 220 5.79 22.76 14.08
CA PHE A 220 4.41 23.22 13.97
C PHE A 220 4.08 24.32 14.99
N ALA A 221 4.56 24.20 16.23
CA ALA A 221 4.38 25.26 17.23
C ALA A 221 4.97 26.60 16.73
N ALA A 222 6.16 26.58 16.14
CA ALA A 222 6.75 27.78 15.54
C ALA A 222 5.86 28.37 14.43
N GLN A 223 5.31 27.54 13.55
CA GLN A 223 4.44 28.00 12.47
C GLN A 223 3.09 28.53 12.98
N PHE A 224 2.49 27.90 13.98
CA PHE A 224 1.29 28.41 14.65
C PHE A 224 1.55 29.74 15.35
N TYR A 225 2.71 29.92 15.97
CA TYR A 225 3.13 31.20 16.53
C TYR A 225 3.17 32.29 15.45
N ARG A 226 3.79 32.00 14.30
CA ARG A 226 3.83 32.92 13.14
C ARG A 226 2.43 33.26 12.61
N LYS A 227 1.43 32.42 12.89
CA LYS A 227 0.01 32.67 12.58
C LYS A 227 -0.78 33.44 13.64
N GLY A 228 -0.16 33.82 14.74
CA GLY A 228 -0.81 34.55 15.83
C GLY A 228 -1.47 33.67 16.87
N TYR A 229 -1.31 32.34 16.81
CA TYR A 229 -1.71 31.41 17.88
C TYR A 229 -0.63 31.35 18.96
N THR A 230 -0.26 32.52 19.48
CA THR A 230 0.92 32.71 20.34
C THR A 230 0.84 31.90 21.63
N ASN A 231 -0.31 31.91 22.30
CA ASN A 231 -0.49 31.22 23.57
C ASN A 231 -0.45 29.70 23.39
N GLU A 232 -1.16 29.18 22.38
CA GLU A 232 -1.21 27.76 22.06
C GLU A 232 0.17 27.24 21.65
N ALA A 233 0.90 27.98 20.83
CA ALA A 233 2.26 27.62 20.44
C ALA A 233 3.22 27.58 21.64
N ASN A 234 3.17 28.56 22.53
CA ASN A 234 4.00 28.59 23.73
C ASN A 234 3.64 27.46 24.71
N GLU A 235 2.36 27.11 24.80
CA GLU A 235 1.92 25.98 25.60
C GLU A 235 2.39 24.64 25.00
N LEU A 236 2.29 24.46 23.67
CA LEU A 236 2.80 23.27 22.99
C LEU A 236 4.27 23.03 23.32
N VAL A 237 5.12 24.06 23.23
CA VAL A 237 6.54 23.95 23.56
C VAL A 237 6.76 23.55 25.02
N THR A 238 5.99 24.15 25.93
CA THR A 238 6.08 23.83 27.37
C THR A 238 5.75 22.36 27.62
N LEU A 239 4.65 21.86 27.05
CA LEU A 239 4.26 20.45 27.17
C LEU A 239 5.27 19.51 26.51
N LEU A 240 5.81 19.87 25.33
CA LEU A 240 6.84 19.08 24.67
C LEU A 240 8.12 18.98 25.51
N PHE A 241 8.56 20.08 26.11
CA PHE A 241 9.75 20.11 26.96
C PHE A 241 9.55 19.31 28.25
N GLN A 242 8.39 19.44 28.89
CA GLN A 242 8.03 18.63 30.06
C GLN A 242 8.02 17.14 29.72
N ARG A 243 7.37 16.78 28.62
CA ARG A 243 7.23 15.39 28.18
C ARG A 243 8.54 14.77 27.72
N ALA A 244 9.40 15.53 27.04
CA ALA A 244 10.67 15.00 26.58
C ALA A 244 11.69 14.79 27.72
N GLY A 245 11.46 15.38 28.90
CA GLY A 245 12.39 15.43 30.03
C GLY A 245 13.64 16.28 29.79
N ASP A 246 14.09 16.38 28.53
CA ASP A 246 15.22 17.19 28.08
C ASP A 246 14.80 18.10 26.90
N PRO A 247 14.71 19.44 27.10
CA PRO A 247 14.42 20.38 26.02
C PRO A 247 15.42 20.31 24.85
N LYS A 248 16.69 19.93 25.10
CA LYS A 248 17.70 19.83 24.03
C LYS A 248 17.34 18.73 23.02
N LYS A 249 16.66 17.68 23.45
CA LYS A 249 16.17 16.61 22.57
C LYS A 249 15.12 17.13 21.59
N VAL A 250 14.16 17.91 22.06
CA VAL A 250 13.12 18.54 21.21
C VAL A 250 13.76 19.52 20.21
N ILE A 251 14.68 20.36 20.70
CA ILE A 251 15.38 21.34 19.86
C ILE A 251 16.26 20.66 18.81
N SER A 252 17.07 19.68 19.20
CA SER A 252 17.97 18.97 18.27
C SER A 252 17.20 18.23 17.18
N GLN A 253 16.08 17.57 17.50
CA GLN A 253 15.23 16.96 16.48
C GLN A 253 14.65 18.00 15.51
N ALA A 254 14.22 19.18 15.98
CA ALA A 254 13.72 20.21 15.08
C ALA A 254 14.82 20.77 14.16
N VAL A 255 16.02 21.02 14.70
CA VAL A 255 17.18 21.48 13.93
C VAL A 255 17.57 20.42 12.88
N ASP A 256 17.59 19.15 13.27
CA ASP A 256 17.89 18.03 12.38
C ASP A 256 16.89 17.97 11.22
N ARG A 257 15.58 18.06 11.50
CA ARG A 257 14.52 18.10 10.46
C ARG A 257 14.65 19.28 9.50
N ILE A 258 15.03 20.46 10.00
CA ILE A 258 15.27 21.63 9.15
C ILE A 258 16.49 21.38 8.25
N ALA A 259 17.57 20.84 8.80
CA ALA A 259 18.77 20.50 8.03
C ALA A 259 18.50 19.43 6.95
N GLU A 260 17.77 18.36 7.29
CA GLU A 260 17.32 17.33 6.35
C GLU A 260 16.51 17.94 5.21
N SER A 261 15.55 18.81 5.53
CA SER A 261 14.73 19.49 4.51
C SER A 261 15.57 20.33 3.55
N ARG A 262 16.58 21.06 4.06
CA ARG A 262 17.46 21.87 3.22
C ARG A 262 18.40 21.00 2.38
N TYR A 263 18.83 19.87 2.92
CA TYR A 263 19.58 18.87 2.17
C TYR A 263 18.75 18.27 1.02
N GLU A 264 17.50 17.86 1.29
CA GLU A 264 16.58 17.35 0.27
C GLU A 264 16.41 18.34 -0.90
N GLU A 265 16.23 19.64 -0.61
CA GLU A 265 16.12 20.70 -1.62
C GLU A 265 17.40 20.81 -2.49
N ILE A 266 18.57 20.83 -1.85
CA ILE A 266 19.87 20.89 -2.52
C ILE A 266 20.08 19.65 -3.42
N TYR A 267 19.74 18.47 -2.92
CA TYR A 267 19.93 17.23 -3.66
C TYR A 267 18.94 17.07 -4.83
N ARG A 268 17.67 17.48 -4.65
CA ARG A 268 16.70 17.51 -5.75
C ARG A 268 17.12 18.47 -6.86
N ALA A 269 17.66 19.64 -6.51
CA ALA A 269 18.24 20.56 -7.48
C ALA A 269 19.37 19.86 -8.26
N PHE A 270 20.30 19.22 -7.55
CA PHE A 270 21.38 18.43 -8.17
C PHE A 270 20.85 17.35 -9.13
N ARG A 271 19.80 16.59 -8.77
CA ARG A 271 19.23 15.56 -9.65
C ARG A 271 18.71 16.13 -10.96
N LYS A 272 18.22 17.38 -10.93
CA LYS A 272 17.69 18.08 -12.09
C LYS A 272 18.77 18.70 -12.96
N ASP A 273 19.74 19.40 -12.36
CA ASP A 273 20.74 20.19 -13.08
C ASP A 273 22.09 19.47 -13.28
N GLN A 274 22.38 18.45 -12.47
CA GLN A 274 23.66 17.74 -12.40
C GLN A 274 24.84 18.69 -12.13
N ASP A 275 24.61 19.82 -11.44
CA ASP A 275 25.62 20.81 -11.10
C ASP A 275 26.34 20.44 -9.80
N TRP A 276 27.44 19.70 -9.97
CA TRP A 276 28.33 19.30 -8.87
C TRP A 276 28.87 20.47 -8.06
N GLN A 277 29.12 21.63 -8.68
CA GLN A 277 29.65 22.79 -7.99
C GLN A 277 28.60 23.42 -7.08
N THR A 278 27.37 23.59 -7.57
CA THR A 278 26.25 24.09 -6.77
C THR A 278 25.89 23.10 -5.66
N TYR A 279 25.90 21.80 -5.96
CA TYR A 279 25.66 20.76 -4.97
C TYR A 279 26.71 20.78 -3.84
N GLY A 280 28.00 20.79 -4.18
CA GLY A 280 29.09 20.84 -3.19
C GLY A 280 29.04 22.08 -2.30
N LYS A 281 28.80 23.27 -2.88
CA LYS A 281 28.60 24.51 -2.12
C LYS A 281 27.38 24.44 -1.19
N GLY A 282 26.30 23.83 -1.67
CA GLY A 282 25.09 23.59 -0.87
C GLY A 282 25.40 22.74 0.36
N VAL A 283 26.07 21.59 0.18
CA VAL A 283 26.46 20.69 1.27
C VAL A 283 27.42 21.37 2.26
N ASP A 284 28.47 22.04 1.78
CA ASP A 284 29.40 22.80 2.64
C ASP A 284 28.66 23.88 3.46
N SER A 285 27.68 24.56 2.85
CA SER A 285 26.87 25.55 3.55
C SER A 285 26.00 24.94 4.66
N LEU A 286 25.48 23.72 4.48
CA LEU A 286 24.72 23.03 5.52
C LEU A 286 25.62 22.61 6.67
N ILE A 287 26.80 22.07 6.37
CA ILE A 287 27.80 21.69 7.38
C ILE A 287 28.19 22.92 8.21
N ALA A 288 28.47 24.06 7.57
CA ALA A 288 28.84 25.30 8.24
C ALA A 288 27.69 25.87 9.09
N ARG A 289 26.44 25.78 8.60
CA ARG A 289 25.26 26.34 9.28
C ARG A 289 24.82 25.51 10.48
N PHE A 290 24.76 24.19 10.34
CA PHE A 290 24.18 23.31 11.36
C PHE A 290 25.22 22.60 12.22
N GLY A 291 26.46 22.44 11.74
CA GLY A 291 27.56 21.84 12.50
C GLY A 291 27.17 20.51 13.14
N SER A 292 27.57 20.29 14.39
CA SER A 292 27.22 19.08 15.15
C SER A 292 25.75 18.98 15.57
N SER A 293 24.92 20.00 15.30
CA SER A 293 23.48 19.96 15.59
C SER A 293 22.66 19.22 14.54
N TRP A 294 23.23 18.94 13.36
CA TRP A 294 22.65 18.05 12.36
C TRP A 294 23.26 16.66 12.50
N GLN A 295 22.41 15.64 12.71
CA GLN A 295 22.87 14.28 12.99
C GLN A 295 23.65 13.70 11.81
N LYS A 296 23.31 14.11 10.57
CA LYS A 296 24.00 13.63 9.36
C LYS A 296 25.29 14.39 9.03
N THR A 297 25.72 15.36 9.83
CA THR A 297 26.94 16.14 9.55
C THR A 297 28.19 15.28 9.30
N PRO A 298 28.46 14.20 10.07
CA PRO A 298 29.61 13.32 9.77
C PRO A 298 29.57 12.75 8.35
N GLY A 299 28.42 12.18 7.94
CA GLY A 299 28.27 11.66 6.57
C GLY A 299 28.25 12.77 5.51
N ALA A 300 27.73 13.95 5.83
CA ALA A 300 27.75 15.10 4.93
C ALA A 300 29.16 15.63 4.67
N LYS A 301 30.04 15.63 5.69
CA LYS A 301 31.46 15.99 5.53
C LYS A 301 32.16 15.04 4.55
N ARG A 302 31.96 13.74 4.74
CA ARG A 302 32.46 12.71 3.82
C ARG A 302 31.93 12.93 2.40
N LEU A 303 30.62 13.18 2.25
CA LEU A 303 30.03 13.52 0.96
C LEU A 303 30.66 14.78 0.33
N ALA A 304 30.91 15.83 1.11
CA ALA A 304 31.55 17.04 0.61
C ALA A 304 32.97 16.79 0.10
N GLU A 305 33.73 15.92 0.77
CA GLU A 305 35.05 15.49 0.32
C GLU A 305 34.99 14.71 -1.00
N GLU A 306 34.04 13.77 -1.13
CA GLU A 306 33.85 13.00 -2.37
C GLU A 306 33.38 13.89 -3.54
N ILE A 307 32.50 14.87 -3.28
CA ILE A 307 32.11 15.87 -4.29
C ILE A 307 33.33 16.69 -4.74
N LYS A 308 34.20 17.11 -3.81
CA LYS A 308 35.42 17.86 -4.14
C LYS A 308 36.36 17.03 -5.03
N LYS A 309 36.60 15.75 -4.69
CA LYS A 309 37.37 14.83 -5.54
C LYS A 309 36.74 14.70 -6.94
N ARG A 310 35.43 14.51 -7.00
CA ARG A 310 34.67 14.42 -8.25
C ARG A 310 34.81 15.66 -9.11
N MET A 311 34.80 16.85 -8.52
CA MET A 311 34.96 18.13 -9.21
C MET A 311 36.39 18.38 -9.70
N THR A 312 37.42 17.80 -9.06
CA THR A 312 38.81 17.91 -9.53
C THR A 312 39.12 16.98 -10.71
N THR A 313 38.21 16.07 -11.03
CA THR A 313 38.40 15.05 -12.07
C THR A 313 37.39 15.27 -13.19
N ASP A 314 37.81 15.92 -14.27
CA ASP A 314 36.92 16.22 -15.42
C ASP A 314 36.41 14.95 -16.09
N LYS A 315 37.27 13.93 -16.15
CA LYS A 315 36.97 12.62 -16.75
C LYS A 315 37.04 11.53 -15.68
N ALA A 316 36.11 10.58 -15.70
CA ALA A 316 36.18 9.42 -14.83
C ALA A 316 37.53 8.71 -14.97
N PRO A 317 38.19 8.32 -13.86
CA PRO A 317 39.45 7.60 -13.94
C PRO A 317 39.24 6.30 -14.72
N GLU A 318 40.23 5.93 -15.52
CA GLU A 318 40.21 4.65 -16.22
C GLU A 318 40.26 3.52 -15.18
N ILE A 319 39.35 2.55 -15.30
CA ILE A 319 39.35 1.41 -14.40
C ILE A 319 40.62 0.57 -14.59
N ALA A 320 41.34 0.33 -13.49
CA ALA A 320 42.53 -0.50 -13.47
C ALA A 320 42.18 -1.90 -12.95
N GLY A 321 42.75 -2.93 -13.55
CA GLY A 321 42.53 -4.32 -13.16
C GLY A 321 43.09 -5.31 -14.17
N GLU A 322 43.57 -6.45 -13.68
CA GLU A 322 44.02 -7.53 -14.54
C GLU A 322 42.85 -8.12 -15.33
N GLY A 323 43.06 -8.37 -16.63
CA GLY A 323 42.08 -9.04 -17.49
C GLY A 323 40.91 -8.18 -17.98
N LEU A 324 40.92 -6.86 -17.75
CA LEU A 324 39.89 -5.96 -18.27
C LEU A 324 40.00 -5.77 -19.79
N THR A 325 38.90 -6.00 -20.49
CA THR A 325 38.77 -5.80 -21.94
C THR A 325 38.49 -4.34 -22.30
N ALA A 326 38.62 -3.97 -23.59
CA ALA A 326 38.21 -2.65 -24.06
C ALA A 326 36.70 -2.39 -23.86
N GLU A 327 35.88 -3.44 -23.95
CA GLU A 327 34.45 -3.37 -23.66
C GLU A 327 34.19 -3.07 -22.17
N ASP A 328 34.95 -3.67 -21.24
CA ASP A 328 34.82 -3.38 -19.80
C ASP A 328 35.09 -1.91 -19.50
N LYS A 329 36.17 -1.38 -20.07
CA LYS A 329 36.53 0.04 -19.93
C LYS A 329 35.45 0.95 -20.52
N ALA A 330 34.88 0.58 -21.67
CA ALA A 330 33.79 1.33 -22.29
C ALA A 330 32.51 1.31 -21.43
N LEU A 331 32.15 0.19 -20.82
CA LEU A 331 30.99 0.10 -19.93
C LEU A 331 31.19 0.90 -18.63
N ALA A 332 32.41 0.91 -18.07
CA ALA A 332 32.72 1.72 -16.89
C ALA A 332 32.68 3.24 -17.17
N GLU A 333 33.12 3.65 -18.37
CA GLU A 333 33.01 5.02 -18.87
C GLU A 333 31.53 5.40 -19.12
N GLU A 334 30.75 4.50 -19.75
CA GLU A 334 29.32 4.70 -19.98
C GLU A 334 28.53 4.83 -18.67
N LEU A 335 28.84 4.00 -17.66
CA LEU A 335 28.27 4.11 -16.31
C LEU A 335 28.57 5.47 -15.68
N ALA A 336 29.82 5.93 -15.75
CA ALA A 336 30.21 7.22 -15.21
C ALA A 336 29.48 8.41 -15.87
N GLY A 337 29.16 8.29 -17.17
CA GLY A 337 28.44 9.30 -17.95
C GLY A 337 26.92 9.13 -17.97
N THR A 338 26.36 8.12 -17.30
CA THR A 338 24.91 7.87 -17.33
C THR A 338 24.16 9.01 -16.65
N LYS A 339 23.09 9.50 -17.30
CA LYS A 339 22.24 10.57 -16.74
C LYS A 339 21.17 9.97 -15.82
N ALA A 340 20.87 10.68 -14.73
CA ALA A 340 19.71 10.41 -13.87
C ALA A 340 18.40 10.34 -14.69
N GLY A 341 17.44 9.49 -14.29
CA GLY A 341 16.09 9.42 -14.88
C GLY A 341 15.93 8.53 -16.12
N ARG A 342 17.01 7.97 -16.70
CA ARG A 342 16.90 6.97 -17.79
C ARG A 342 17.10 5.52 -17.33
N SER A 343 17.41 5.32 -16.05
CA SER A 343 17.99 4.07 -15.56
C SER A 343 17.09 3.29 -14.59
N ARG A 344 15.78 3.59 -14.49
CA ARG A 344 14.81 2.81 -13.68
C ARG A 344 14.74 1.33 -14.02
N GLY A 345 15.43 0.87 -15.07
CA GLY A 345 15.56 -0.54 -15.42
C GLY A 345 16.08 -1.44 -14.29
N MET A 346 16.84 -0.93 -13.30
CA MET A 346 17.21 -1.76 -12.14
C MET A 346 16.17 -1.77 -11.02
N ALA A 347 15.46 -0.65 -10.81
CA ALA A 347 14.50 -0.51 -9.71
C ALA A 347 13.33 -1.50 -9.80
N TYR A 348 12.88 -1.81 -11.01
CA TYR A 348 11.72 -2.67 -11.23
C TYR A 348 11.96 -4.16 -10.91
N ASP A 349 13.21 -4.63 -10.98
CA ASP A 349 13.55 -6.00 -10.57
C ASP A 349 13.71 -6.10 -9.04
N GLY A 350 14.24 -5.04 -8.41
CA GLY A 350 14.45 -4.99 -6.95
C GLY A 350 13.17 -4.88 -6.13
N TYR A 351 12.13 -4.20 -6.65
CA TYR A 351 10.91 -3.86 -5.90
C TYR A 351 10.10 -5.11 -5.45
N TYR A 352 10.19 -6.22 -6.19
CA TYR A 352 9.52 -7.47 -5.82
C TYR A 352 10.37 -8.41 -4.95
N GLY A 353 11.49 -7.94 -4.40
CA GLY A 353 12.38 -8.78 -3.60
C GLY A 353 13.20 -9.78 -4.42
N TYR A 354 13.05 -9.78 -5.75
CA TYR A 354 13.87 -10.52 -6.69
C TYR A 354 15.05 -9.67 -7.14
N GLY A 355 15.88 -9.23 -6.18
CA GLY A 355 17.30 -8.97 -6.46
C GLY A 355 17.97 -10.30 -6.82
N GLY A 356 17.54 -10.87 -7.94
CA GLY A 356 17.85 -12.21 -8.38
C GLY A 356 19.32 -12.31 -8.71
N ILE A 357 19.78 -13.54 -8.79
CA ILE A 357 21.13 -13.84 -9.23
C ILE A 357 21.18 -13.54 -10.72
N TRP A 358 21.55 -12.32 -11.07
CA TRP A 358 21.34 -11.80 -12.42
C TRP A 358 22.16 -12.54 -13.49
N VAL A 359 23.22 -13.24 -13.10
CA VAL A 359 23.99 -14.14 -13.98
C VAL A 359 23.24 -15.43 -14.34
N LEU A 360 22.13 -15.75 -13.66
CA LEU A 360 21.27 -16.87 -14.02
C LEU A 360 20.24 -16.48 -15.08
N HIS A 361 19.81 -15.22 -15.20
CA HIS A 361 18.70 -14.89 -16.09
C HIS A 361 19.04 -15.20 -17.54
N ASP A 362 18.09 -15.85 -18.23
CA ASP A 362 18.16 -16.00 -19.67
C ASP A 362 18.05 -14.61 -20.30
N THR A 363 19.19 -14.10 -20.76
CA THR A 363 19.32 -12.79 -21.39
C THR A 363 18.47 -12.64 -22.65
N SER A 364 17.97 -13.75 -23.22
CA SER A 364 17.02 -13.75 -24.35
C SER A 364 15.55 -13.68 -23.91
N ALA A 365 15.26 -14.12 -22.67
CA ALA A 365 13.98 -13.91 -21.99
C ALA A 365 14.00 -12.67 -21.09
N ALA A 366 14.96 -11.75 -21.30
CA ALA A 366 14.84 -10.39 -20.80
C ALA A 366 13.41 -9.95 -21.08
N ARG A 367 12.65 -9.67 -20.01
CA ARG A 367 11.24 -9.22 -20.08
C ARG A 367 11.07 -8.42 -21.36
N PRO A 368 10.06 -8.75 -22.20
CA PRO A 368 9.91 -8.13 -23.51
C PRO A 368 10.13 -6.64 -23.32
N ALA A 369 11.15 -6.12 -24.00
CA ALA A 369 11.57 -4.74 -23.90
C ALA A 369 10.32 -3.86 -23.83
N LEU A 370 10.35 -2.86 -22.94
CA LEU A 370 9.35 -1.78 -22.91
C LEU A 370 8.84 -1.49 -24.33
N PRO A 371 7.52 -1.30 -24.52
CA PRO A 371 6.83 -1.34 -25.80
C PRO A 371 7.72 -0.92 -26.99
N PRO A 372 7.79 -1.70 -28.09
CA PRO A 372 8.68 -1.41 -29.22
C PRO A 372 8.54 0.06 -29.65
N GLY A 373 9.57 0.85 -29.35
CA GLY A 373 9.57 2.31 -29.49
C GLY A 373 9.94 3.11 -28.23
N GLN A 374 9.93 2.51 -27.02
CA GLN A 374 10.16 3.23 -25.75
C GLN A 374 11.61 3.18 -25.21
N MET A 375 12.44 2.23 -25.64
CA MET A 375 13.88 2.27 -25.40
C MET A 375 14.62 1.75 -26.62
N THR A 376 15.01 2.63 -27.53
CA THR A 376 15.88 2.25 -28.66
C THR A 376 17.33 2.00 -28.25
N ASN A 377 17.71 2.37 -27.01
CA ASN A 377 19.05 2.17 -26.48
C ASN A 377 19.01 1.24 -25.26
N GLU A 378 19.64 0.07 -25.40
CA GLU A 378 19.95 -0.84 -24.30
C GLU A 378 20.70 -0.06 -23.20
N THR A 379 20.16 -0.06 -21.98
CA THR A 379 20.81 0.64 -20.85
C THR A 379 22.15 -0.02 -20.51
N VAL A 380 23.07 0.73 -19.93
CA VAL A 380 24.37 0.19 -19.51
C VAL A 380 24.22 -0.99 -18.51
N PHE A 381 23.20 -0.95 -17.65
CA PHE A 381 22.87 -2.07 -16.76
C PHE A 381 22.38 -3.31 -17.52
N ALA A 382 21.55 -3.12 -18.54
CA ALA A 382 21.12 -4.23 -19.40
C ALA A 382 22.31 -4.86 -20.14
N LYS A 383 23.24 -4.04 -20.67
CA LYS A 383 24.49 -4.53 -21.29
C LYS A 383 25.33 -5.35 -20.30
N ILE A 384 25.53 -4.84 -19.08
CA ILE A 384 26.29 -5.53 -18.02
C ILE A 384 25.65 -6.88 -17.68
N ARG A 385 24.33 -6.93 -17.48
CA ARG A 385 23.61 -8.17 -17.14
C ARG A 385 23.62 -9.16 -18.30
N LYS A 386 23.45 -8.68 -19.53
CA LYS A 386 23.47 -9.49 -20.75
C LYS A 386 24.82 -10.18 -20.98
N ARG A 387 25.92 -9.54 -20.61
CA ARG A 387 27.26 -10.15 -20.61
C ARG A 387 27.43 -11.24 -19.56
N GLY A 388 26.57 -11.29 -18.54
CA GLY A 388 26.56 -12.32 -17.51
C GLY A 388 27.87 -12.37 -16.74
N MET A 389 28.43 -13.58 -16.60
CA MET A 389 29.69 -13.83 -15.89
C MET A 389 30.89 -13.01 -16.43
N LYS A 390 30.87 -12.60 -17.71
CA LYS A 390 31.93 -11.78 -18.30
C LYS A 390 32.00 -10.36 -17.73
N SER A 391 30.95 -9.89 -17.06
CA SER A 391 30.94 -8.58 -16.39
C SER A 391 31.54 -8.62 -14.98
N VAL A 392 31.75 -9.79 -14.38
CA VAL A 392 32.25 -9.86 -12.99
C VAL A 392 33.65 -9.26 -12.82
N PRO A 393 34.63 -9.47 -13.73
CA PRO A 393 35.93 -8.79 -13.64
C PRO A 393 35.83 -7.26 -13.63
N LEU A 394 34.96 -6.69 -14.47
CA LEU A 394 34.64 -5.26 -14.49
C LEU A 394 34.13 -4.80 -13.12
N LEU A 395 33.13 -5.48 -12.56
CA LEU A 395 32.54 -5.10 -11.28
C LEU A 395 33.56 -5.21 -10.14
N LEU A 396 34.39 -6.27 -10.12
CA LEU A 396 35.45 -6.42 -9.12
C LEU A 396 36.50 -5.31 -9.21
N ALA A 397 36.86 -4.88 -10.42
CA ALA A 397 37.77 -3.74 -10.61
C ALA A 397 37.15 -2.41 -10.15
N MET A 398 35.83 -2.25 -10.33
CA MET A 398 35.09 -1.06 -9.91
C MET A 398 34.89 -0.95 -8.39
N LEU A 399 35.02 -2.01 -7.60
CA LEU A 399 34.80 -1.94 -6.13
C LEU A 399 35.69 -0.93 -5.39
N LYS A 400 36.81 -0.52 -5.99
CA LYS A 400 37.73 0.49 -5.43
C LYS A 400 37.58 1.87 -6.06
N ASP A 401 36.57 2.04 -6.92
CA ASP A 401 36.36 3.24 -7.73
C ASP A 401 35.32 4.16 -7.05
N ASP A 402 35.82 5.09 -6.24
CA ASP A 402 35.02 6.06 -5.49
C ASP A 402 34.44 7.18 -6.37
N TYR A 403 34.60 7.10 -7.70
CA TYR A 403 34.09 8.12 -8.61
C TYR A 403 32.55 8.20 -8.57
N LEU A 404 32.04 9.33 -8.08
CA LEU A 404 30.61 9.63 -8.02
C LEU A 404 29.99 9.78 -9.41
N THR A 405 28.89 9.07 -9.65
CA THR A 405 28.09 9.11 -10.88
C THR A 405 26.90 10.06 -10.72
N ASN A 406 26.10 10.27 -11.77
CA ASN A 406 24.86 11.04 -11.63
C ASN A 406 23.66 10.18 -11.19
N LEU A 407 23.87 8.87 -11.00
CA LEU A 407 22.83 7.96 -10.54
C LEU A 407 22.69 8.07 -9.02
N ASP A 408 21.51 7.77 -8.51
CA ASP A 408 21.30 7.62 -7.08
C ASP A 408 21.12 6.15 -6.67
N ARG A 409 20.96 5.95 -5.36
CA ARG A 409 20.75 4.62 -4.82
C ARG A 409 19.44 4.00 -5.32
N GLY A 410 18.36 4.78 -5.34
CA GLY A 410 17.05 4.34 -5.81
C GLY A 410 17.06 3.88 -7.28
N ASP A 411 17.88 4.49 -8.14
CA ASP A 411 18.10 4.11 -9.53
C ASP A 411 18.69 2.69 -9.65
N ILE A 412 19.40 2.22 -8.62
CA ILE A 412 20.17 0.97 -8.63
C ILE A 412 19.45 -0.15 -7.89
N ASP A 413 18.96 0.11 -6.68
CA ASP A 413 18.38 -0.92 -5.81
C ASP A 413 16.85 -0.93 -5.80
N GLY A 414 16.21 0.04 -6.47
CA GLY A 414 14.76 0.22 -6.46
C GLY A 414 14.19 0.59 -5.11
N ARG A 415 15.06 0.99 -4.18
CA ARG A 415 14.72 1.27 -2.79
C ARG A 415 14.99 2.75 -2.54
N SER A 416 13.93 3.54 -2.53
CA SER A 416 13.95 4.88 -1.95
C SER A 416 13.91 4.85 -0.40
N TYR A 417 14.38 3.76 0.24
CA TYR A 417 14.19 3.58 1.68
C TYR A 417 15.13 4.51 2.46
N HIS A 418 14.53 5.55 3.05
CA HIS A 418 15.12 6.32 4.14
C HIS A 418 15.24 5.43 5.40
N TYR A 419 16.30 4.62 5.51
CA TYR A 419 16.72 4.01 6.77
C TYR A 419 17.31 5.10 7.69
N SER A 420 16.48 6.00 8.23
CA SER A 420 17.01 7.19 8.95
C SER A 420 16.41 7.49 10.32
N GLN A 421 15.70 6.57 10.97
CA GLN A 421 15.00 6.92 12.22
C GLN A 421 15.38 6.04 13.43
N GLY A 422 15.70 4.76 13.23
CA GLY A 422 15.87 3.82 14.35
C GLY A 422 17.22 3.86 15.08
N TYR A 423 18.33 4.08 14.37
CA TYR A 423 19.67 3.75 14.90
C TYR A 423 20.37 4.87 15.68
N TYR A 424 19.95 6.13 15.55
CA TYR A 424 20.74 7.27 16.04
C TYR A 424 20.41 7.73 17.48
N SER A 425 19.41 7.15 18.15
CA SER A 425 18.89 7.70 19.41
C SER A 425 19.52 7.14 20.70
N GLU A 426 20.16 5.97 20.70
CA GLU A 426 20.57 5.31 21.96
C GLU A 426 22.04 5.50 22.37
N GLY A 427 22.84 6.25 21.62
CA GLY A 427 24.20 6.55 22.06
C GLY A 427 24.79 7.75 21.34
N ARG A 428 24.85 8.90 22.01
CA ARG A 428 25.85 9.95 21.71
C ARG A 428 27.26 9.49 22.14
N GLY A 429 27.59 8.22 21.92
CA GLY A 429 28.96 7.74 21.93
C GLY A 429 29.76 8.45 20.85
N ALA A 430 31.08 8.40 20.93
CA ALA A 430 31.98 9.10 20.00
C ALA A 430 31.51 8.97 18.54
N GLN A 431 31.54 10.07 17.78
CA GLN A 431 31.36 10.02 16.33
C GLN A 431 32.53 9.25 15.75
N THR A 432 32.37 7.95 15.60
CA THR A 432 33.38 7.10 15.00
C THR A 432 33.33 7.24 13.47
N GLU A 433 34.41 6.91 12.78
CA GLU A 433 34.46 6.95 11.31
C GLU A 433 33.40 6.01 10.71
N GLU A 434 33.14 4.92 11.42
CA GLU A 434 32.15 3.90 11.10
C GLU A 434 30.72 4.46 11.07
N MET A 435 30.37 5.24 12.10
CA MET A 435 29.09 5.95 12.15
C MET A 435 28.99 6.98 11.01
N ALA A 436 30.07 7.69 10.70
CA ALA A 436 30.08 8.65 9.60
C ALA A 436 29.85 7.97 8.24
N LYS A 437 30.47 6.80 8.01
CA LYS A 437 30.26 5.96 6.82
C LYS A 437 28.82 5.45 6.72
N MET A 438 28.26 4.93 7.81
CA MET A 438 26.88 4.46 7.86
C MET A 438 25.89 5.58 7.54
N ILE A 439 26.09 6.76 8.15
CA ILE A 439 25.31 7.96 7.85
C ILE A 439 25.44 8.30 6.37
N TYR A 440 26.66 8.38 5.85
CA TYR A 440 26.93 8.67 4.43
C TYR A 440 26.20 7.70 3.48
N GLN A 441 26.19 6.40 3.79
CA GLN A 441 25.47 5.38 3.00
C GLN A 441 23.95 5.48 3.10
N SER A 442 23.42 6.04 4.19
CA SER A 442 21.97 6.25 4.40
C SER A 442 21.42 7.54 3.78
N MET A 443 22.28 8.46 3.33
CA MET A 443 21.88 9.73 2.73
C MET A 443 21.40 9.54 1.29
N ASP A 444 20.40 10.31 0.86
CA ASP A 444 20.06 10.43 -0.56
C ASP A 444 21.17 11.20 -1.25
N ARG A 445 22.00 10.52 -2.02
CA ARG A 445 23.14 11.14 -2.68
C ARG A 445 23.46 10.40 -3.97
N PRO A 446 24.32 10.99 -4.82
CA PRO A 446 24.84 10.27 -5.96
C PRO A 446 25.69 9.10 -5.48
N VAL A 447 25.61 8.00 -6.22
CA VAL A 447 26.35 6.77 -5.94
C VAL A 447 27.65 6.72 -6.72
N SER A 448 28.66 6.13 -6.12
CA SER A 448 29.93 5.82 -6.77
C SER A 448 29.82 4.63 -7.71
N ARG A 449 30.81 4.48 -8.60
CA ARG A 449 30.99 3.25 -9.40
C ARG A 449 31.20 2.03 -8.50
N ALA A 450 31.90 2.17 -7.38
CA ALA A 450 32.05 1.12 -6.39
C ALA A 450 30.71 0.64 -5.82
N GLU A 451 29.80 1.55 -5.48
CA GLU A 451 28.48 1.19 -4.93
C GLU A 451 27.57 0.54 -5.97
N ILE A 452 27.66 0.97 -7.23
CA ILE A 452 27.00 0.27 -8.35
C ILE A 452 27.52 -1.17 -8.44
N ALA A 453 28.84 -1.34 -8.41
CA ALA A 453 29.47 -2.65 -8.47
C ALA A 453 29.11 -3.52 -7.27
N GLU A 454 29.09 -2.94 -6.07
CA GLU A 454 28.66 -3.61 -4.84
C GLU A 454 27.22 -4.12 -4.97
N SER A 455 26.28 -3.28 -5.42
CA SER A 455 24.88 -3.68 -5.61
C SER A 455 24.71 -4.83 -6.61
N LEU A 456 25.52 -4.83 -7.68
CA LEU A 456 25.51 -5.89 -8.69
C LEU A 456 26.26 -7.15 -8.24
N LEU A 457 27.34 -7.04 -7.46
CA LEU A 457 28.12 -8.19 -7.00
C LEU A 457 27.47 -8.88 -5.80
N ASN A 458 26.87 -8.13 -4.88
CA ASN A 458 26.36 -8.65 -3.61
C ASN A 458 25.38 -9.84 -3.73
N PRO A 459 24.53 -9.95 -4.78
CA PRO A 459 23.70 -11.14 -4.99
C PRO A 459 24.46 -12.42 -5.38
N LEU A 460 25.73 -12.32 -5.81
CA LEU A 460 26.48 -13.43 -6.39
C LEU A 460 27.19 -14.32 -5.35
N PRO A 461 28.02 -13.83 -4.41
CA PRO A 461 28.66 -14.72 -3.44
C PRO A 461 27.66 -15.53 -2.63
N LEU A 462 28.02 -16.77 -2.30
CA LEU A 462 27.21 -17.62 -1.43
C LEU A 462 27.13 -16.99 -0.03
N ARG A 463 25.92 -16.88 0.50
CA ARG A 463 25.67 -16.34 1.85
C ARG A 463 25.39 -17.47 2.81
N GLU A 464 26.02 -17.45 3.98
CA GLU A 464 25.78 -18.45 5.00
C GLU A 464 24.34 -18.36 5.53
N LYS A 465 23.70 -19.52 5.72
CA LYS A 465 22.29 -19.60 6.15
C LYS A 465 22.05 -19.00 7.55
N SER A 466 23.08 -18.96 8.40
CA SER A 466 23.04 -18.46 9.79
C SER A 466 23.11 -16.93 9.89
N GLU A 467 23.56 -16.23 8.85
CA GLU A 467 23.69 -14.76 8.83
C GLU A 467 22.39 -14.09 8.35
N GLY A 468 21.26 -14.61 8.82
CA GLY A 468 19.92 -14.21 8.42
C GLY A 468 19.75 -12.69 8.43
N ARG A 469 19.57 -12.11 7.23
CA ARG A 469 19.25 -10.68 6.97
C ARG A 469 20.26 -9.62 7.41
N SER A 470 21.19 -9.90 8.32
CA SER A 470 22.09 -8.91 8.93
C SER A 470 23.16 -8.37 7.97
N ARG A 471 23.55 -9.12 6.94
CA ARG A 471 24.57 -8.69 5.95
C ARG A 471 24.11 -7.59 4.98
N ARG A 472 22.86 -7.12 5.06
CA ARG A 472 22.35 -6.09 4.14
C ARG A 472 22.73 -4.65 4.47
N GLY A 473 23.56 -4.40 5.48
CA GLY A 473 24.05 -3.04 5.74
C GLY A 473 24.88 -2.82 7.01
N ASP A 474 24.95 -3.78 7.94
CA ASP A 474 25.36 -3.46 9.32
C ASP A 474 26.77 -3.95 9.72
N SER A 475 27.52 -4.66 8.87
CA SER A 475 28.89 -5.10 9.18
C SER A 475 29.91 -4.52 8.19
N GLU A 476 30.78 -3.64 8.67
CA GLU A 476 31.79 -2.91 7.89
C GLU A 476 32.91 -3.75 7.28
N ASP A 477 33.13 -4.97 7.75
CA ASP A 477 34.09 -5.88 7.11
C ASP A 477 33.69 -6.20 5.65
N SER A 478 32.41 -6.00 5.30
CA SER A 478 31.81 -6.41 4.03
C SER A 478 32.40 -5.86 2.73
N GLN A 479 33.11 -4.72 2.68
CA GLN A 479 33.67 -4.21 1.40
C GLN A 479 35.03 -4.83 1.03
N GLY A 480 35.95 -4.94 2.01
CA GLY A 480 37.20 -5.69 1.82
C GLY A 480 36.89 -7.17 1.57
N ASP A 481 35.96 -7.68 2.38
CA ASP A 481 35.35 -8.99 2.23
C ASP A 481 34.71 -9.16 0.84
N LEU A 482 33.89 -8.23 0.34
CA LEU A 482 33.21 -8.43 -0.94
C LEU A 482 34.18 -8.48 -2.13
N ALA A 483 35.27 -7.71 -2.11
CA ALA A 483 36.28 -7.79 -3.15
C ALA A 483 37.01 -9.15 -3.14
N GLU A 484 37.38 -9.64 -1.95
CA GLU A 484 38.04 -10.93 -1.77
C GLU A 484 37.08 -12.10 -2.03
N TYR A 485 35.95 -12.17 -1.32
CA TYR A 485 34.91 -13.19 -1.52
C TYR A 485 34.35 -13.16 -2.94
N GLY A 486 34.14 -11.98 -3.53
CA GLY A 486 33.68 -11.85 -4.90
C GLY A 486 34.71 -12.37 -5.90
N ARG A 487 36.00 -12.11 -5.67
CA ARG A 487 37.08 -12.65 -6.50
C ARG A 487 37.22 -14.16 -6.35
N GLN A 488 37.24 -14.65 -5.11
CA GLN A 488 37.27 -16.08 -4.83
C GLN A 488 36.09 -16.79 -5.49
N TRP A 489 34.87 -16.27 -5.28
CA TRP A 489 33.68 -16.81 -5.91
C TRP A 489 33.79 -16.77 -7.43
N TYR A 490 34.28 -15.68 -8.02
CA TYR A 490 34.48 -15.61 -9.46
C TYR A 490 35.48 -16.66 -9.95
N ASP A 491 36.64 -16.80 -9.30
CA ASP A 491 37.66 -17.76 -9.72
C ASP A 491 37.17 -19.21 -9.64
N GLU A 492 36.37 -19.55 -8.61
CA GLU A 492 35.75 -20.85 -8.44
C GLU A 492 34.61 -21.14 -9.45
N ASN A 493 33.95 -20.10 -9.98
CA ASN A 493 32.68 -20.22 -10.69
C ASN A 493 32.65 -19.63 -12.10
N LYS A 494 33.71 -18.94 -12.56
CA LYS A 494 33.77 -18.23 -13.87
C LYS A 494 33.55 -19.13 -15.08
N ASN A 495 33.87 -20.42 -14.94
CA ASN A 495 33.73 -21.42 -16.00
C ASN A 495 32.43 -22.23 -15.88
N LYS A 496 31.61 -21.99 -14.85
CA LYS A 496 30.33 -22.68 -14.68
C LYS A 496 29.28 -22.08 -15.60
N THR A 497 28.50 -22.95 -16.21
CA THR A 497 27.28 -22.59 -16.92
C THR A 497 26.22 -22.05 -15.95
N PRO A 498 25.22 -21.29 -16.42
CA PRO A 498 24.09 -20.88 -15.58
C PRO A 498 23.37 -22.04 -14.87
N ILE A 499 23.26 -23.22 -15.50
CA ILE A 499 22.68 -24.43 -14.87
C ILE A 499 23.55 -24.89 -13.69
N GLU A 500 24.87 -24.97 -13.86
CA GLU A 500 25.78 -25.37 -12.79
C GLU A 500 25.82 -24.35 -11.63
N LEU A 501 25.72 -23.05 -11.95
CA LEU A 501 25.56 -22.00 -10.95
C LEU A 501 24.25 -22.17 -10.18
N ALA A 502 23.13 -22.37 -10.87
CA ALA A 502 21.85 -22.54 -10.21
C ALA A 502 21.85 -23.78 -9.29
N ARG A 503 22.45 -24.91 -9.70
CA ARG A 503 22.68 -26.07 -8.82
C ARG A 503 23.46 -25.70 -7.57
N LEU A 504 24.54 -24.93 -7.71
CA LEU A 504 25.34 -24.44 -6.60
C LEU A 504 24.51 -23.63 -5.61
N TYR A 505 23.69 -22.69 -6.11
CA TYR A 505 22.84 -21.84 -5.25
C TYR A 505 21.70 -22.59 -4.58
N ILE A 506 21.12 -23.59 -5.24
CA ILE A 506 20.14 -24.48 -4.60
C ILE A 506 20.79 -25.23 -3.43
N ASP A 507 22.05 -25.65 -3.60
CA ASP A 507 22.75 -26.40 -2.56
C ASP A 507 23.17 -25.54 -1.37
N LYS A 508 23.85 -24.43 -1.68
CA LYS A 508 24.60 -23.62 -0.70
C LYS A 508 24.10 -22.19 -0.51
N GLY A 509 23.21 -21.70 -1.36
CA GLY A 509 22.74 -20.31 -1.31
C GLY A 509 21.79 -20.03 -0.14
N ASP A 510 21.55 -18.75 0.13
CA ASP A 510 20.47 -18.32 1.02
C ASP A 510 19.07 -18.57 0.43
N GLN A 511 17.99 -18.30 1.17
CA GLN A 511 16.62 -18.53 0.69
C GLN A 511 16.27 -17.74 -0.60
N GLN A 512 16.80 -16.52 -0.76
CA GLN A 512 16.55 -15.69 -1.94
C GLN A 512 17.32 -16.23 -3.15
N GLN A 513 18.57 -16.63 -2.95
CA GLN A 513 19.42 -17.26 -3.96
C GLN A 513 18.83 -18.61 -4.40
N GLN A 514 18.40 -19.45 -3.46
CA GLN A 514 17.72 -20.71 -3.73
C GLN A 514 16.45 -20.50 -4.53
N SER A 515 15.59 -19.55 -4.15
CA SER A 515 14.34 -19.27 -4.88
C SER A 515 14.61 -18.81 -6.32
N SER A 516 15.61 -17.95 -6.51
CA SER A 516 16.02 -17.49 -7.86
C SER A 516 16.56 -18.65 -8.71
N ALA A 517 17.39 -19.51 -8.12
CA ALA A 517 17.97 -20.66 -8.79
C ALA A 517 16.93 -21.75 -9.10
N GLN A 518 15.97 -21.99 -8.20
CA GLN A 518 14.85 -22.90 -8.41
C GLN A 518 14.01 -22.44 -9.60
N ALA A 519 13.63 -21.16 -9.67
CA ALA A 519 12.88 -20.61 -10.79
C ALA A 519 13.65 -20.75 -12.11
N TYR A 520 14.97 -20.54 -12.09
CA TYR A 520 15.81 -20.72 -13.27
C TYR A 520 15.88 -22.17 -13.75
N LEU A 521 16.19 -23.12 -12.86
CA LEU A 521 16.26 -24.56 -13.20
C LEU A 521 14.90 -25.12 -13.58
N GLN A 522 13.82 -24.57 -13.02
CA GLN A 522 12.47 -24.91 -13.44
C GLN A 522 12.24 -24.67 -14.93
N LYS A 523 12.75 -23.55 -15.45
CA LYS A 523 12.60 -23.16 -16.86
C LYS A 523 13.64 -23.80 -17.78
N ASN A 524 14.89 -23.95 -17.32
CA ASN A 524 16.04 -24.29 -18.18
C ASN A 524 16.76 -25.60 -17.81
N GLY A 525 16.40 -26.23 -16.67
CA GLY A 525 17.07 -27.42 -16.15
C GLY A 525 16.66 -28.73 -16.83
N MET A 526 17.39 -29.78 -16.50
CA MET A 526 17.11 -31.16 -16.91
C MET A 526 16.45 -31.97 -15.78
N GLU A 527 16.08 -33.23 -16.04
CA GLU A 527 15.34 -34.04 -15.05
C GLU A 527 16.06 -34.17 -13.69
N ALA A 528 17.38 -34.32 -13.71
CA ALA A 528 18.21 -34.37 -12.50
C ALA A 528 18.17 -33.08 -11.65
N ASP A 529 17.88 -31.92 -12.26
CA ASP A 529 17.73 -30.66 -11.54
C ASP A 529 16.45 -30.62 -10.72
N PHE A 530 15.40 -31.28 -11.20
CA PHE A 530 14.14 -31.37 -10.48
C PHE A 530 14.30 -32.24 -9.23
N GLU A 531 15.06 -33.34 -9.30
CA GLU A 531 15.38 -34.16 -8.10
C GLU A 531 16.10 -33.33 -7.03
N LEU A 532 17.00 -32.42 -7.44
CA LEU A 532 17.68 -31.51 -6.53
C LEU A 532 16.70 -30.50 -5.89
N ILE A 533 15.79 -29.92 -6.67
CA ILE A 533 14.73 -29.02 -6.18
C ILE A 533 13.83 -29.75 -5.18
N GLU A 534 13.35 -30.93 -5.55
CA GLU A 534 12.49 -31.79 -4.72
C GLU A 534 13.17 -32.12 -3.40
N LYS A 535 14.45 -32.54 -3.44
CA LYS A 535 15.23 -32.80 -2.23
C LYS A 535 15.27 -31.59 -1.32
N LYS A 536 15.49 -30.38 -1.84
CA LYS A 536 15.53 -29.17 -1.00
C LYS A 536 14.16 -28.80 -0.42
N TYR A 537 13.08 -28.99 -1.17
CA TYR A 537 11.74 -28.79 -0.60
C TYR A 537 11.42 -29.80 0.48
N LEU A 538 11.83 -31.06 0.30
CA LEU A 538 11.73 -32.04 1.37
C LEU A 538 12.56 -31.60 2.57
N ASP A 539 13.82 -31.22 2.40
CA ASP A 539 14.73 -30.84 3.50
C ASP A 539 14.30 -29.58 4.27
N SER A 540 13.53 -28.69 3.64
CA SER A 540 13.01 -27.47 4.25
C SER A 540 11.83 -27.73 5.20
N THR A 541 11.91 -27.19 6.42
CA THR A 541 10.77 -27.17 7.35
C THR A 541 9.97 -25.86 7.30
N ASP A 542 10.32 -24.90 6.45
CA ASP A 542 9.65 -23.59 6.36
C ASP A 542 8.32 -23.68 5.59
N PRO A 543 7.16 -23.46 6.24
CA PRO A 543 5.86 -23.44 5.56
C PRO A 543 5.74 -22.35 4.49
N ASN A 544 6.54 -21.28 4.57
CA ASN A 544 6.53 -20.22 3.55
C ASN A 544 7.02 -20.72 2.18
N ASN A 545 7.76 -21.84 2.15
CA ASN A 545 8.19 -22.45 0.89
C ASN A 545 7.05 -23.16 0.14
N MET A 546 5.87 -23.35 0.75
CA MET A 546 4.75 -24.01 0.07
C MET A 546 4.27 -23.27 -1.19
N TYR A 547 4.47 -21.95 -1.22
CA TYR A 547 4.22 -21.18 -2.43
C TYR A 547 5.09 -21.64 -3.60
N ASN A 548 6.40 -21.82 -3.37
CA ASN A 548 7.36 -22.29 -4.39
C ASN A 548 7.08 -23.76 -4.78
N VAL A 549 6.69 -24.59 -3.82
CA VAL A 549 6.28 -25.99 -4.08
C VAL A 549 5.05 -26.05 -4.99
N ARG A 550 4.03 -25.21 -4.75
CA ARG A 550 2.84 -25.13 -5.62
C ARG A 550 3.18 -24.72 -7.05
N GLN A 551 4.15 -23.82 -7.24
CA GLN A 551 4.65 -23.44 -8.58
C GLN A 551 5.37 -24.61 -9.24
N TYR A 552 6.29 -25.26 -8.53
CA TYR A 552 7.02 -26.42 -9.00
C TYR A 552 6.07 -27.54 -9.47
N VAL A 553 5.13 -27.92 -8.60
CA VAL A 553 4.13 -28.96 -8.88
C VAL A 553 3.24 -28.58 -10.07
N ALA A 554 2.94 -27.28 -10.24
CA ALA A 554 2.23 -26.77 -11.42
C ALA A 554 2.89 -27.13 -12.72
N GLN A 555 4.17 -26.83 -12.79
CA GLN A 555 4.93 -26.90 -14.01
C GLN A 555 5.23 -28.35 -14.36
N ARG A 556 5.51 -29.18 -13.35
CA ARG A 556 5.83 -30.59 -13.52
C ARG A 556 4.61 -31.45 -13.82
N GLY A 557 3.43 -31.06 -13.34
CA GLY A 557 2.21 -31.86 -13.48
C GLY A 557 2.39 -33.27 -12.90
N GLU A 558 1.93 -34.29 -13.62
CA GLU A 558 1.96 -35.69 -13.17
C GLU A 558 3.35 -36.19 -12.75
N LYS A 559 4.43 -35.64 -13.33
CA LYS A 559 5.81 -36.00 -12.96
C LYS A 559 6.15 -35.68 -11.50
N ALA A 560 5.42 -34.76 -10.85
CA ALA A 560 5.63 -34.45 -9.44
C ALA A 560 4.92 -35.41 -8.46
N LYS A 561 4.21 -36.44 -8.94
CA LYS A 561 3.45 -37.38 -8.09
C LYS A 561 4.32 -38.03 -7.01
N ALA A 562 5.44 -38.62 -7.41
CA ALA A 562 6.36 -39.28 -6.49
C ALA A 562 6.94 -38.30 -5.45
N PHE A 563 7.10 -37.03 -5.80
CA PHE A 563 7.54 -36.00 -4.86
C PHE A 563 6.47 -35.61 -3.86
N ILE A 564 5.21 -35.46 -4.30
CA ILE A 564 4.10 -35.16 -3.40
C ILE A 564 3.91 -36.31 -2.40
N GLU A 565 4.04 -37.57 -2.83
CA GLU A 565 3.99 -38.74 -1.94
C GLU A 565 5.13 -38.72 -0.91
N LYS A 566 6.36 -38.33 -1.30
CA LYS A 566 7.48 -38.13 -0.37
C LYS A 566 7.23 -36.97 0.60
N LEU A 567 6.64 -35.88 0.12
CA LEU A 567 6.30 -34.71 0.93
C LEU A 567 5.25 -35.08 1.97
N GLU A 568 4.21 -35.82 1.57
CA GLU A 568 3.18 -36.36 2.45
C GLU A 568 3.75 -37.29 3.51
N ALA A 569 4.57 -38.27 3.12
CA ALA A 569 5.22 -39.16 4.06
C ALA A 569 6.05 -38.39 5.10
N LYS A 570 6.83 -37.39 4.64
CA LYS A 570 7.65 -36.54 5.52
C LYS A 570 6.83 -35.76 6.54
N PHE A 571 5.64 -35.27 6.16
CA PHE A 571 4.77 -34.53 7.08
C PHE A 571 3.84 -35.43 7.92
N ALA A 572 3.69 -36.71 7.54
CA ALA A 572 3.01 -37.72 8.34
C ALA A 572 3.90 -38.28 9.46
N GLU A 573 5.23 -38.15 9.36
CA GLU A 573 6.14 -38.48 10.45
C GLU A 573 5.79 -37.62 11.68
N PRO A 574 5.47 -38.24 12.84
CA PRO A 574 5.15 -37.49 14.04
C PRO A 574 6.34 -36.58 14.35
N ALA A 575 6.11 -35.27 14.39
CA ALA A 575 7.15 -34.28 14.65
C ALA A 575 7.89 -34.70 15.92
N ALA A 576 9.06 -35.31 15.77
CA ALA A 576 9.85 -35.78 16.89
C ALA A 576 10.06 -34.57 17.80
N LYS A 577 9.54 -34.65 19.04
CA LYS A 577 9.44 -33.56 20.03
C LYS A 577 10.58 -32.54 19.83
N LYS A 578 10.34 -31.54 18.99
CA LYS A 578 11.32 -30.48 18.75
C LYS A 578 11.28 -29.56 19.96
N ASP A 579 12.46 -29.14 20.36
CA ASP A 579 12.73 -28.35 21.54
C ASP A 579 11.71 -27.21 21.73
N ASP A 580 11.20 -27.05 22.96
CA ASP A 580 10.06 -26.21 23.33
C ASP A 580 10.30 -24.68 23.12
N SER A 581 11.47 -24.31 22.60
CA SER A 581 11.96 -22.94 22.48
C SER A 581 11.47 -22.17 21.26
N ASP A 582 10.84 -22.82 20.27
CA ASP A 582 10.38 -22.13 19.08
C ASP A 582 9.01 -21.47 19.34
N LEU A 583 9.04 -20.19 19.75
CA LEU A 583 7.88 -19.36 20.11
C LEU A 583 6.81 -19.22 19.00
N PHE A 584 7.11 -19.67 17.78
CA PHE A 584 6.19 -19.70 16.64
C PHE A 584 5.77 -21.11 16.20
N ALA A 585 6.29 -22.16 16.84
CA ALA A 585 5.75 -23.50 16.70
C ALA A 585 4.40 -23.52 17.43
N ASP A 586 3.34 -23.33 16.65
CA ASP A 586 1.96 -23.56 17.05
C ASP A 586 1.91 -24.93 17.76
N LYS A 587 1.82 -24.96 19.10
CA LYS A 587 1.97 -26.17 19.93
C LYS A 587 0.79 -27.16 19.79
N GLY A 588 0.04 -27.10 18.69
CA GLY A 588 -1.13 -27.92 18.42
C GLY A 588 -1.13 -28.57 17.03
N ASP A 589 -2.11 -29.45 16.81
CA ASP A 589 -2.38 -30.18 15.56
C ASP A 589 -2.51 -29.28 14.30
N GLY A 590 -2.53 -27.95 14.45
CA GLY A 590 -2.76 -26.98 13.39
C GLY A 590 -1.71 -26.96 12.27
N ALA A 591 -0.43 -27.22 12.57
CA ALA A 591 0.61 -27.27 11.54
C ALA A 591 0.46 -28.50 10.63
N GLY A 592 0.17 -29.66 11.21
CA GLY A 592 -0.07 -30.91 10.47
C GLY A 592 -1.34 -30.83 9.62
N SER A 593 -2.43 -30.30 10.17
CA SER A 593 -3.68 -30.12 9.44
C SER A 593 -3.54 -29.15 8.26
N ARG A 594 -2.84 -28.01 8.45
CA ARG A 594 -2.54 -27.08 7.34
C ARG A 594 -1.73 -27.77 6.25
N MET A 595 -0.70 -28.53 6.61
CA MET A 595 0.13 -29.20 5.62
C MET A 595 -0.63 -30.29 4.87
N LYS A 596 -1.55 -31.00 5.52
CA LYS A 596 -2.42 -31.98 4.87
C LYS A 596 -3.28 -31.32 3.78
N VAL A 597 -3.83 -30.14 4.03
CA VAL A 597 -4.58 -29.36 3.03
C VAL A 597 -3.70 -28.97 1.86
N GLU A 598 -2.49 -28.49 2.16
CA GLU A 598 -1.53 -28.11 1.14
C GLU A 598 -1.18 -29.31 0.25
N ILE A 599 -0.88 -30.47 0.85
CA ILE A 599 -0.59 -31.72 0.14
C ILE A 599 -1.76 -32.14 -0.74
N GLU A 600 -2.99 -32.13 -0.21
CA GLU A 600 -4.18 -32.45 -1.01
C GLU A 600 -4.34 -31.49 -2.18
N ALA A 601 -4.14 -30.18 -1.96
CA ALA A 601 -4.13 -29.21 -3.05
C ALA A 601 -3.04 -29.53 -4.09
N LEU A 602 -1.84 -29.98 -3.69
CA LEU A 602 -0.80 -30.42 -4.64
C LEU A 602 -1.22 -31.66 -5.44
N LYS A 603 -1.86 -32.65 -4.80
CA LYS A 603 -2.38 -33.85 -5.49
C LYS A 603 -3.45 -33.48 -6.52
N GLU A 604 -4.37 -32.60 -6.14
CA GLU A 604 -5.41 -32.07 -7.04
C GLU A 604 -4.76 -31.35 -8.23
N LEU A 605 -3.69 -30.59 -8.01
CA LEU A 605 -2.97 -29.86 -9.06
C LEU A 605 -2.30 -30.75 -10.12
N ILE A 606 -1.93 -31.99 -9.78
CA ILE A 606 -1.32 -32.96 -10.70
C ILE A 606 -2.29 -34.03 -11.20
N SER A 607 -3.55 -33.96 -10.75
CA SER A 607 -4.59 -34.89 -11.14
C SER A 607 -4.68 -35.02 -12.67
N THR A 608 -4.77 -36.26 -13.15
CA THR A 608 -4.98 -36.58 -14.57
C THR A 608 -6.42 -36.32 -15.00
N SER A 609 -7.31 -35.92 -14.08
CA SER A 609 -8.71 -35.63 -14.39
C SER A 609 -8.80 -34.63 -15.53
N SER A 610 -9.70 -34.87 -16.49
CA SER A 610 -10.01 -33.86 -17.50
C SER A 610 -10.66 -32.64 -16.84
N LEU A 611 -10.66 -31.48 -17.53
CA LEU A 611 -11.45 -30.33 -17.07
C LEU A 611 -12.92 -30.74 -16.85
N GLU A 612 -13.46 -31.56 -17.76
CA GLU A 612 -14.81 -32.12 -17.67
C GLU A 612 -15.05 -32.92 -16.39
N SER A 613 -14.16 -33.84 -16.02
CA SER A 613 -14.30 -34.64 -14.80
C SER A 613 -14.28 -33.77 -13.53
N VAL A 614 -13.42 -32.75 -13.47
CA VAL A 614 -13.39 -31.80 -12.33
C VAL A 614 -14.70 -31.03 -12.25
N LEU A 615 -15.25 -30.61 -13.38
CA LEU A 615 -16.53 -29.89 -13.43
C LEU A 615 -17.70 -30.81 -13.08
N GLU A 616 -17.69 -32.09 -13.45
CA GLU A 616 -18.70 -33.08 -13.05
C GLU A 616 -18.72 -33.32 -11.54
N GLU A 617 -17.55 -33.31 -10.88
CA GLU A 617 -17.48 -33.36 -9.42
C GLU A 617 -18.12 -32.14 -8.76
N ILE A 618 -17.95 -30.95 -9.34
CA ILE A 618 -18.58 -29.72 -8.86
C ILE A 618 -20.10 -29.76 -9.09
N VAL A 619 -20.52 -30.15 -10.30
CA VAL A 619 -21.95 -30.27 -10.66
C VAL A 619 -22.67 -31.28 -9.78
N SER A 620 -22.01 -32.39 -9.42
CA SER A 620 -22.58 -33.41 -8.53
C SER A 620 -22.47 -33.08 -7.03
N GLY A 621 -21.89 -31.92 -6.66
CA GLY A 621 -21.70 -31.52 -5.27
C GLY A 621 -20.63 -32.31 -4.51
N LYS A 622 -19.82 -33.13 -5.21
CA LYS A 622 -18.69 -33.87 -4.62
C LYS A 622 -17.51 -32.94 -4.28
N SER A 623 -17.42 -31.79 -4.95
CA SER A 623 -16.42 -30.76 -4.69
C SER A 623 -16.99 -29.35 -4.88
N THR A 624 -16.25 -28.32 -4.48
CA THR A 624 -16.64 -26.91 -4.62
C THR A 624 -15.75 -26.18 -5.62
N THR A 625 -16.25 -25.08 -6.19
CA THR A 625 -15.49 -24.18 -7.07
C THR A 625 -14.24 -23.66 -6.38
N ASP A 626 -14.34 -23.19 -5.13
CA ASP A 626 -13.20 -22.69 -4.37
C ASP A 626 -12.09 -23.73 -4.21
N ARG A 627 -12.46 -24.96 -3.82
CA ARG A 627 -11.51 -26.06 -3.63
C ARG A 627 -10.78 -26.39 -4.92
N ARG A 628 -11.51 -26.48 -6.04
CA ARG A 628 -10.98 -26.87 -7.35
C ARG A 628 -10.47 -25.69 -8.19
N SER A 629 -10.58 -24.45 -7.71
CA SER A 629 -10.30 -23.24 -8.50
C SER A 629 -8.92 -23.27 -9.17
N SER A 630 -7.88 -23.58 -8.39
CA SER A 630 -6.49 -23.66 -8.88
C SER A 630 -6.31 -24.76 -9.94
N GLU A 631 -7.00 -25.88 -9.78
CA GLU A 631 -6.99 -26.99 -10.75
C GLU A 631 -7.71 -26.58 -12.05
N ILE A 632 -8.89 -25.96 -11.94
CA ILE A 632 -9.65 -25.45 -13.10
C ILE A 632 -8.82 -24.43 -13.88
N TYR A 633 -8.22 -23.44 -13.21
CA TYR A 633 -7.40 -22.42 -13.86
C TYR A 633 -6.22 -23.01 -14.64
N ARG A 634 -5.66 -24.15 -14.21
CA ARG A 634 -4.58 -24.84 -14.94
C ARG A 634 -5.07 -25.74 -16.06
N LYS A 635 -6.28 -26.30 -15.95
CA LYS A 635 -6.85 -27.18 -16.97
C LYS A 635 -7.48 -26.40 -18.13
N ILE A 636 -8.00 -25.20 -17.88
CA ILE A 636 -8.56 -24.32 -18.94
C ILE A 636 -7.56 -24.09 -20.09
N PRO A 637 -6.29 -23.69 -19.87
CA PRO A 637 -5.34 -23.46 -20.96
C PRO A 637 -4.90 -24.71 -21.73
N LYS A 638 -5.12 -25.91 -21.16
CA LYS A 638 -4.79 -27.21 -21.79
C LYS A 638 -5.88 -27.67 -22.76
N GLU A 639 -7.08 -27.11 -22.65
CA GLU A 639 -8.21 -27.39 -23.52
C GLU A 639 -8.25 -26.39 -24.70
N LYS A 640 -8.84 -26.80 -25.83
CA LYS A 640 -9.16 -25.86 -26.93
C LYS A 640 -10.15 -24.81 -26.39
N PRO A 641 -10.01 -23.50 -26.71
CA PRO A 641 -10.86 -22.44 -26.14
C PRO A 641 -12.35 -22.73 -26.17
N GLY A 642 -12.88 -23.09 -27.34
CA GLY A 642 -14.30 -23.39 -27.51
C GLY A 642 -14.75 -24.61 -26.72
N LYS A 643 -13.88 -25.62 -26.57
CA LYS A 643 -14.18 -26.80 -25.72
C LYS A 643 -14.19 -26.42 -24.24
N ALA A 644 -13.16 -25.70 -23.76
CA ALA A 644 -13.07 -25.23 -22.38
C ALA A 644 -14.29 -24.37 -22.01
N LEU A 645 -14.67 -23.45 -22.91
CA LEU A 645 -15.84 -22.62 -22.75
C LEU A 645 -17.11 -23.46 -22.69
N SER A 646 -17.31 -24.37 -23.65
CA SER A 646 -18.47 -25.26 -23.66
C SER A 646 -18.61 -26.04 -22.35
N LEU A 647 -17.52 -26.62 -21.85
CA LEU A 647 -17.52 -27.39 -20.61
C LEU A 647 -17.94 -26.55 -19.40
N LEU A 648 -17.41 -25.32 -19.27
CA LEU A 648 -17.79 -24.40 -18.18
C LEU A 648 -19.26 -23.99 -18.26
N LEU A 649 -19.77 -23.70 -19.46
CA LEU A 649 -21.18 -23.34 -19.66
C LEU A 649 -22.12 -24.50 -19.36
N ASP A 650 -21.76 -25.72 -19.80
CA ASP A 650 -22.53 -26.93 -19.50
C ASP A 650 -22.57 -27.22 -17.99
N ALA A 651 -21.45 -27.04 -17.30
CA ALA A 651 -21.38 -27.20 -15.86
C ALA A 651 -22.24 -26.17 -15.12
N ALA A 652 -22.17 -24.89 -15.53
CA ALA A 652 -22.98 -23.82 -14.95
C ALA A 652 -24.49 -24.03 -15.16
N LEU A 653 -24.90 -24.61 -16.30
CA LEU A 653 -26.30 -24.96 -16.58
C LEU A 653 -26.81 -26.15 -15.78
N LYS A 654 -25.94 -27.12 -15.46
CA LYS A 654 -26.32 -28.35 -14.73
C LYS A 654 -26.33 -28.18 -13.22
N VAL A 655 -25.49 -27.31 -12.66
CA VAL A 655 -25.41 -27.15 -11.20
C VAL A 655 -26.67 -26.46 -10.66
N GLY A 656 -27.26 -27.02 -9.60
CA GLY A 656 -28.47 -26.47 -8.97
C GLY A 656 -28.21 -25.20 -8.16
N GLU A 657 -27.02 -25.07 -7.58
CA GLU A 657 -26.62 -23.95 -6.74
C GLU A 657 -26.17 -22.74 -7.57
N ALA A 658 -26.79 -21.58 -7.32
CA ALA A 658 -26.62 -20.39 -8.15
C ALA A 658 -25.26 -19.67 -7.97
N SER A 659 -24.71 -19.67 -6.75
CA SER A 659 -23.36 -19.19 -6.45
C SER A 659 -22.32 -19.94 -7.27
N VAL A 660 -22.38 -21.28 -7.24
CA VAL A 660 -21.50 -22.17 -8.00
C VAL A 660 -21.66 -21.96 -9.51
N ALA A 661 -22.89 -21.83 -10.02
CA ALA A 661 -23.13 -21.51 -11.43
C ALA A 661 -22.46 -20.18 -11.83
N SER A 662 -22.61 -19.14 -11.00
CA SER A 662 -21.99 -17.83 -11.22
C SER A 662 -20.46 -17.89 -11.20
N ASP A 663 -19.86 -18.63 -10.27
CA ASP A 663 -18.41 -18.83 -10.20
C ASP A 663 -17.89 -19.48 -11.49
N LEU A 664 -18.54 -20.57 -11.93
CA LEU A 664 -18.19 -21.28 -13.16
C LEU A 664 -18.29 -20.37 -14.40
N VAL A 665 -19.32 -19.53 -14.47
CA VAL A 665 -19.44 -18.49 -15.49
C VAL A 665 -18.30 -17.47 -15.37
N GLY A 666 -17.96 -17.05 -14.15
CA GLY A 666 -16.86 -16.12 -13.88
C GLY A 666 -15.49 -16.63 -14.36
N LEU A 667 -15.25 -17.95 -14.28
CA LEU A 667 -14.03 -18.62 -14.74
C LEU A 667 -13.84 -18.57 -16.26
N THR A 668 -14.92 -18.39 -17.03
CA THR A 668 -14.84 -18.30 -18.51
C THR A 668 -13.97 -17.12 -18.98
N ARG A 669 -13.85 -16.05 -18.19
CA ARG A 669 -12.98 -14.90 -18.46
C ARG A 669 -11.49 -15.28 -18.54
N GLY A 670 -11.10 -16.35 -17.85
CA GLY A 670 -9.76 -16.93 -17.91
C GLY A 670 -9.38 -17.44 -19.30
N ILE A 671 -10.35 -17.73 -20.17
CA ILE A 671 -10.10 -18.27 -21.51
C ILE A 671 -9.47 -17.22 -22.44
N ARG A 672 -9.90 -15.95 -22.37
CA ARG A 672 -9.37 -14.87 -23.23
C ARG A 672 -8.09 -14.24 -22.68
N THR A 673 -7.88 -14.30 -21.37
CA THR A 673 -6.72 -13.70 -20.68
C THR A 673 -5.46 -14.59 -20.70
N ARG A 674 -5.47 -15.63 -21.56
CA ARG A 674 -4.48 -16.71 -21.74
C ARG A 674 -3.00 -16.40 -21.50
N PRO A 675 -2.41 -15.27 -21.95
CA PRO A 675 -0.98 -15.01 -21.74
C PRO A 675 -0.63 -14.74 -20.28
N ALA A 676 -1.47 -14.00 -19.55
CA ALA A 676 -1.20 -13.60 -18.16
C ALA A 676 -1.29 -14.75 -17.14
N TRP A 677 -1.84 -15.90 -17.53
CA TRP A 677 -2.07 -17.05 -16.64
C TRP A 677 -1.17 -18.26 -16.93
N ARG A 678 -0.49 -18.29 -18.08
CA ARG A 678 0.39 -19.43 -18.45
C ARG A 678 1.69 -19.45 -17.65
N GLU A 679 2.16 -18.31 -17.18
CA GLU A 679 3.22 -18.23 -16.18
C GLU A 679 2.64 -17.53 -14.96
N PRO A 680 2.37 -18.24 -13.85
CA PRO A 680 1.50 -17.70 -12.82
C PRO A 680 1.96 -16.37 -12.19
N PHE A 681 3.22 -15.93 -12.38
CA PHE A 681 3.76 -14.75 -11.67
C PHE A 681 4.86 -13.97 -12.39
N GLU A 682 5.11 -14.20 -13.68
CA GLU A 682 5.56 -13.04 -14.46
C GLU A 682 4.32 -12.15 -14.55
N ILE A 683 4.26 -11.12 -13.70
CA ILE A 683 3.47 -9.93 -13.99
C ILE A 683 4.09 -9.36 -15.26
N VAL A 684 3.82 -10.01 -16.41
CA VAL A 684 3.82 -9.35 -17.69
C VAL A 684 2.71 -8.36 -17.50
N ASP A 685 3.13 -7.14 -17.19
CA ASP A 685 2.24 -6.04 -16.94
C ASP A 685 1.17 -6.10 -18.03
N ALA A 686 -0.09 -6.33 -17.63
CA ALA A 686 -1.21 -6.40 -18.56
C ALA A 686 -1.35 -5.09 -19.36
N SER A 687 -0.52 -4.10 -19.01
CA SER A 687 -0.23 -2.90 -19.77
C SER A 687 0.58 -3.09 -21.06
N MET A 688 1.47 -4.07 -21.20
CA MET A 688 2.40 -4.10 -22.35
C MET A 688 1.81 -4.68 -23.63
N GLU A 689 0.86 -5.61 -23.54
CA GLU A 689 0.03 -6.01 -24.69
C GLU A 689 -1.00 -4.93 -25.12
N GLN A 690 -1.04 -3.75 -24.45
CA GLN A 690 -1.94 -2.64 -24.80
C GLN A 690 -1.59 -1.95 -26.11
N SER A 691 -0.37 -2.11 -26.63
CA SER A 691 0.13 -1.34 -27.79
C SER A 691 -0.38 -1.83 -29.17
N GLY A 692 -1.36 -2.73 -29.21
CA GLY A 692 -2.01 -3.15 -30.46
C GLY A 692 -1.15 -3.97 -31.44
N ALA A 693 0.13 -4.21 -31.13
CA ALA A 693 1.07 -4.86 -32.04
C ALA A 693 0.98 -6.40 -32.08
N GLY A 694 0.32 -7.01 -31.09
CA GLY A 694 0.04 -8.45 -31.06
C GLY A 694 -1.44 -8.72 -31.34
N GLY A 695 -1.83 -8.74 -32.62
CA GLY A 695 -3.13 -9.27 -33.01
C GLY A 695 -3.23 -10.70 -32.53
N VAL A 696 -3.95 -10.93 -31.42
CA VAL A 696 -4.39 -12.27 -31.04
C VAL A 696 -5.20 -12.74 -32.24
N LYS A 697 -4.62 -13.65 -33.04
CA LYS A 697 -5.33 -14.30 -34.15
C LYS A 697 -6.68 -14.71 -33.60
N GLU A 698 -7.78 -14.35 -34.27
CA GLU A 698 -9.13 -14.77 -33.86
C GLU A 698 -9.08 -16.24 -33.49
N ASP A 699 -9.09 -16.51 -32.19
CA ASP A 699 -8.72 -17.83 -31.66
C ASP A 699 -9.80 -18.79 -32.18
N GLU A 700 -9.41 -19.73 -33.03
CA GLU A 700 -10.31 -20.69 -33.68
C GLU A 700 -11.14 -21.42 -32.61
N GLY A 701 -12.37 -20.96 -32.38
CA GLY A 701 -13.30 -21.58 -31.42
C GLY A 701 -14.00 -20.65 -30.43
N LEU A 702 -13.65 -19.36 -30.36
CA LEU A 702 -14.43 -18.37 -29.55
C LEU A 702 -15.44 -17.59 -30.41
N LYS A 703 -16.11 -18.28 -31.35
CA LYS A 703 -17.20 -17.65 -32.11
C LYS A 703 -18.46 -17.62 -31.27
N VAL A 704 -19.10 -16.45 -31.19
CA VAL A 704 -20.34 -16.25 -30.43
C VAL A 704 -21.40 -17.29 -30.83
N ALA A 705 -21.60 -17.48 -32.14
CA ALA A 705 -22.59 -18.40 -32.69
C ALA A 705 -22.46 -19.84 -32.17
N THR A 706 -21.24 -20.31 -31.86
CA THR A 706 -20.99 -21.67 -31.37
C THR A 706 -21.56 -21.92 -29.98
N HIS A 707 -21.70 -20.88 -29.16
CA HIS A 707 -22.16 -20.99 -27.76
C HIS A 707 -23.42 -20.17 -27.46
N ALA A 708 -24.03 -19.55 -28.48
CA ALA A 708 -25.15 -18.63 -28.34
C ALA A 708 -26.34 -19.23 -27.59
N GLU A 709 -26.70 -20.49 -27.84
CA GLU A 709 -27.81 -21.16 -27.15
C GLU A 709 -27.55 -21.31 -25.65
N LYS A 710 -26.35 -21.78 -25.26
CA LYS A 710 -25.96 -21.98 -23.85
C LYS A 710 -25.88 -20.65 -23.13
N TRP A 711 -25.29 -19.64 -23.78
CA TRP A 711 -25.27 -18.29 -23.27
C TRP A 711 -26.67 -17.71 -23.12
N GLY A 712 -27.57 -17.93 -24.08
CA GLY A 712 -28.96 -17.51 -24.00
C GLY A 712 -29.68 -18.09 -22.78
N LYS A 713 -29.47 -19.38 -22.48
CA LYS A 713 -30.02 -20.03 -21.27
C LYS A 713 -29.45 -19.43 -19.99
N LEU A 714 -28.14 -19.25 -19.89
CA LEU A 714 -27.50 -18.67 -18.70
C LEU A 714 -27.87 -17.19 -18.51
N LEU A 715 -27.98 -16.43 -19.60
CA LEU A 715 -28.38 -15.02 -19.57
C LEU A 715 -29.83 -14.85 -19.07
N ALA A 716 -30.69 -15.83 -19.37
CA ALA A 716 -32.06 -15.89 -18.86
C ALA A 716 -32.17 -16.41 -17.41
N ASP A 717 -31.07 -16.90 -16.81
CA ASP A 717 -31.08 -17.44 -15.46
C ASP A 717 -31.22 -16.32 -14.41
N THR A 718 -32.33 -16.37 -13.66
CA THR A 718 -32.70 -15.41 -12.62
C THR A 718 -32.38 -15.89 -11.21
N ARG A 719 -31.74 -17.07 -11.05
CA ARG A 719 -31.35 -17.56 -9.73
C ARG A 719 -30.32 -16.59 -9.11
N LYS A 720 -30.51 -16.26 -7.84
CA LYS A 720 -29.64 -15.34 -7.10
C LYS A 720 -28.35 -16.06 -6.70
N ALA A 721 -27.22 -15.60 -7.20
CA ALA A 721 -25.91 -16.19 -6.95
C ALA A 721 -25.27 -15.73 -5.62
N GLY A 722 -26.01 -14.96 -4.83
CA GLY A 722 -25.52 -14.32 -3.60
C GLY A 722 -24.99 -12.91 -3.84
N THR A 723 -24.48 -12.31 -2.77
CA THR A 723 -23.87 -10.99 -2.79
C THR A 723 -22.46 -11.09 -3.36
N GLY A 724 -22.26 -10.63 -4.59
CA GLY A 724 -20.91 -10.45 -5.14
C GLY A 724 -20.08 -9.46 -4.31
N MET A 725 -18.85 -9.17 -4.75
CA MET A 725 -17.87 -8.32 -4.05
C MET A 725 -18.37 -6.88 -3.72
N GLN A 726 -19.58 -6.50 -4.16
CA GLN A 726 -20.21 -5.19 -3.94
C GLN A 726 -21.57 -5.26 -3.24
N GLY A 727 -21.97 -6.42 -2.69
CA GLY A 727 -23.23 -6.49 -1.93
C GLY A 727 -24.51 -6.40 -2.79
N MET A 728 -24.37 -6.41 -4.13
CA MET A 728 -25.51 -6.47 -5.03
C MET A 728 -26.02 -7.91 -5.11
N ASN A 729 -27.35 -8.05 -5.11
CA ASN A 729 -28.03 -9.31 -5.40
C ASN A 729 -27.89 -9.66 -6.89
N SER A 730 -26.70 -10.11 -7.27
CA SER A 730 -26.43 -10.59 -8.63
C SER A 730 -27.09 -11.95 -8.87
N THR A 731 -27.54 -12.14 -10.09
CA THR A 731 -28.05 -13.41 -10.59
C THR A 731 -27.01 -14.09 -11.48
N VAL A 732 -27.20 -15.38 -11.76
CA VAL A 732 -26.36 -16.11 -12.72
C VAL A 732 -26.35 -15.41 -14.09
N GLY A 733 -27.49 -14.88 -14.54
CA GLY A 733 -27.57 -14.11 -15.78
C GLY A 733 -26.78 -12.80 -15.78
N ASP A 734 -26.56 -12.16 -14.62
CA ASP A 734 -25.72 -10.95 -14.55
C ASP A 734 -24.23 -11.29 -14.71
N SER A 735 -23.81 -12.41 -14.09
CA SER A 735 -22.48 -12.98 -14.29
C SER A 735 -22.27 -13.40 -15.75
N ALA A 736 -23.29 -14.01 -16.38
CA ALA A 736 -23.25 -14.39 -17.78
C ALA A 736 -23.14 -13.17 -18.71
N ALA A 737 -23.92 -12.12 -18.45
CA ALA A 737 -23.84 -10.88 -19.20
C ALA A 737 -22.43 -10.28 -19.16
N THR A 738 -21.82 -10.23 -17.97
CA THR A 738 -20.46 -9.73 -17.78
C THR A 738 -19.44 -10.59 -18.55
N ALA A 739 -19.54 -11.92 -18.42
CA ALA A 739 -18.64 -12.84 -19.12
C ALA A 739 -18.75 -12.74 -20.66
N ILE A 740 -19.96 -12.63 -21.20
CA ILE A 740 -20.21 -12.45 -22.64
C ILE A 740 -19.54 -11.15 -23.14
N ILE A 741 -19.73 -10.05 -22.41
CA ILE A 741 -19.12 -8.75 -22.76
C ILE A 741 -17.59 -8.83 -22.73
N THR A 742 -17.01 -9.45 -21.69
CA THR A 742 -15.55 -9.62 -21.59
C THR A 742 -14.99 -10.50 -22.72
N LEU A 743 -15.71 -11.57 -23.10
CA LEU A 743 -15.24 -12.52 -24.10
C LEU A 743 -15.43 -12.03 -25.54
N TYR A 744 -16.55 -11.38 -25.84
CA TYR A 744 -16.97 -11.07 -27.21
C TYR A 744 -17.09 -9.58 -27.52
N GLY A 745 -17.08 -8.71 -26.51
CA GLY A 745 -17.03 -7.26 -26.72
C GLY A 745 -15.70 -6.79 -27.32
N LYS A 746 -15.70 -5.57 -27.89
CA LYS A 746 -14.48 -4.90 -28.37
C LYS A 746 -13.45 -4.84 -27.23
N ARG A 747 -12.17 -5.04 -27.52
CA ARG A 747 -11.10 -5.25 -26.51
C ARG A 747 -11.04 -4.12 -25.47
N ASP A 748 -11.21 -2.89 -25.92
CA ASP A 748 -11.23 -1.70 -25.07
C ASP A 748 -12.48 -1.69 -24.19
N GLN A 749 -13.63 -2.08 -24.73
CA GLN A 749 -14.89 -2.18 -23.99
C GLN A 749 -14.86 -3.28 -22.92
N GLY A 750 -14.22 -4.42 -23.14
CA GLY A 750 -14.11 -5.50 -22.15
C GLY A 750 -13.33 -5.09 -20.89
N ARG A 751 -12.23 -4.33 -21.07
CA ARG A 751 -11.48 -3.74 -19.95
C ARG A 751 -12.20 -2.57 -19.33
N ILE A 752 -12.82 -1.71 -20.16
CA ILE A 752 -13.68 -0.65 -19.66
C ILE A 752 -14.79 -1.27 -18.78
N TYR A 753 -15.29 -2.44 -19.13
CA TYR A 753 -16.31 -3.11 -18.33
C TYR A 753 -15.81 -3.73 -17.03
N ASP A 754 -14.67 -4.43 -17.00
CA ASP A 754 -14.17 -5.01 -15.74
C ASP A 754 -13.72 -3.93 -14.73
N TYR A 755 -13.14 -2.82 -15.23
CA TYR A 755 -12.64 -1.73 -14.38
C TYR A 755 -13.69 -0.65 -14.10
N TYR A 756 -14.38 -0.15 -15.14
CA TYR A 756 -15.40 0.90 -15.02
C TYR A 756 -16.78 0.34 -14.76
N GLY A 757 -17.08 -0.93 -15.11
CA GLY A 757 -18.33 -1.56 -14.70
C GLY A 757 -18.47 -1.60 -13.19
N ARG A 758 -17.36 -1.73 -12.44
CA ARG A 758 -17.36 -1.61 -10.97
C ARG A 758 -17.68 -0.21 -10.48
N SER A 759 -17.23 0.84 -11.17
CA SER A 759 -17.57 2.23 -10.83
C SER A 759 -19.00 2.57 -11.27
N ARG A 760 -19.43 2.10 -12.45
CA ARG A 760 -20.79 2.29 -12.98
C ARG A 760 -21.82 1.58 -12.11
N SER A 761 -21.55 0.34 -11.68
CA SER A 761 -22.45 -0.42 -10.81
C SER A 761 -22.66 0.26 -9.46
N VAL A 762 -21.66 0.98 -8.93
CA VAL A 762 -21.80 1.79 -7.71
C VAL A 762 -22.82 2.93 -7.91
N TYR A 763 -22.83 3.59 -9.07
CA TYR A 763 -23.71 4.74 -9.31
C TYR A 763 -25.08 4.38 -9.92
N LEU A 764 -25.11 3.40 -10.82
CA LEU A 764 -26.30 3.00 -11.58
C LEU A 764 -26.95 1.73 -11.03
N GLY A 765 -26.34 1.07 -10.05
CA GLY A 765 -26.92 -0.09 -9.37
C GLY A 765 -27.37 -1.17 -10.35
N ARG A 766 -28.60 -1.64 -10.16
CA ARG A 766 -29.23 -2.72 -10.95
C ARG A 766 -29.42 -2.35 -12.43
N ARG A 767 -29.50 -1.06 -12.76
CA ARG A 767 -29.63 -0.60 -14.16
C ARG A 767 -28.43 -1.02 -15.01
N THR A 768 -27.23 -1.00 -14.43
CA THR A 768 -26.02 -1.48 -15.10
C THR A 768 -26.19 -2.94 -15.54
N MET A 769 -26.79 -3.77 -14.68
CA MET A 769 -26.98 -5.20 -14.99
C MET A 769 -28.02 -5.41 -16.10
N VAL A 770 -29.10 -4.60 -16.13
CA VAL A 770 -30.08 -4.62 -17.23
C VAL A 770 -29.44 -4.20 -18.56
N GLN A 771 -28.61 -3.16 -18.55
CA GLN A 771 -27.86 -2.72 -19.72
C GLN A 771 -26.88 -3.79 -20.20
N ASN A 772 -26.16 -4.43 -19.26
CA ASN A 772 -25.23 -5.49 -19.57
C ASN A 772 -25.95 -6.69 -20.19
N ARG A 773 -27.11 -7.08 -19.65
CA ARG A 773 -27.92 -8.16 -20.23
C ARG A 773 -28.40 -7.81 -21.64
N THR A 774 -28.83 -6.58 -21.85
CA THR A 774 -29.26 -6.10 -23.17
C THR A 774 -28.11 -6.12 -24.17
N TYR A 775 -26.95 -5.61 -23.78
CA TYR A 775 -25.77 -5.58 -24.63
C TYR A 775 -25.23 -6.99 -24.91
N ALA A 776 -25.14 -7.83 -23.88
CA ALA A 776 -24.78 -9.24 -24.02
C ALA A 776 -25.72 -9.96 -24.99
N LYS A 777 -27.04 -9.74 -24.90
CA LYS A 777 -28.00 -10.29 -25.85
C LYS A 777 -27.74 -9.82 -27.29
N ALA A 778 -27.44 -8.54 -27.48
CA ALA A 778 -27.12 -8.00 -28.80
C ALA A 778 -25.83 -8.62 -29.37
N LEU A 779 -24.80 -8.85 -28.53
CA LEU A 779 -23.60 -9.58 -28.91
C LEU A 779 -23.94 -11.02 -29.36
N LEU A 780 -24.80 -11.72 -28.63
CA LEU A 780 -25.26 -13.07 -28.99
C LEU A 780 -26.03 -13.12 -30.32
N GLU A 781 -26.68 -12.03 -30.71
CA GLU A 781 -27.39 -11.86 -31.98
C GLU A 781 -26.48 -11.42 -33.15
N ASP A 782 -25.16 -11.44 -32.96
CA ASP A 782 -24.15 -10.97 -33.92
C ASP A 782 -24.39 -9.52 -34.37
N LYS A 783 -24.79 -8.67 -33.41
CA LYS A 783 -24.88 -7.22 -33.57
C LYS A 783 -23.76 -6.54 -32.78
N PRO A 784 -22.47 -6.76 -33.12
CA PRO A 784 -21.34 -6.24 -32.35
C PRO A 784 -21.22 -4.71 -32.36
N ASP A 785 -21.88 -4.04 -33.33
CA ASP A 785 -21.97 -2.58 -33.38
C ASP A 785 -23.12 -2.01 -32.56
N ALA A 786 -23.94 -2.87 -31.92
CA ALA A 786 -24.84 -2.42 -30.87
C ALA A 786 -23.98 -1.94 -29.70
N GLN A 787 -23.56 -0.67 -29.73
CA GLN A 787 -22.83 -0.07 -28.62
C GLN A 787 -23.64 -0.32 -27.33
N PRO A 788 -22.99 -0.76 -26.24
CA PRO A 788 -23.65 -0.71 -24.94
C PRO A 788 -24.17 0.71 -24.80
N GLN A 789 -25.45 0.91 -24.46
CA GLN A 789 -26.00 2.24 -24.30
C GLN A 789 -25.03 3.02 -23.40
N GLU A 790 -24.35 4.00 -24.00
CA GLU A 790 -23.23 4.63 -23.32
C GLU A 790 -23.75 5.22 -22.03
N THR A 791 -23.14 4.81 -20.92
CA THR A 791 -23.34 5.56 -19.70
C THR A 791 -22.76 6.94 -19.99
N PRO A 792 -23.58 8.00 -19.95
CA PRO A 792 -23.11 9.33 -20.32
C PRO A 792 -21.90 9.67 -19.47
N ALA A 793 -20.81 10.12 -20.10
CA ALA A 793 -19.60 10.42 -19.35
C ALA A 793 -19.89 11.59 -18.41
N TRP A 794 -19.22 11.63 -17.27
CA TRP A 794 -19.45 12.67 -16.26
C TRP A 794 -19.28 14.10 -16.80
N LYS A 795 -18.43 14.25 -17.84
CA LYS A 795 -18.17 15.49 -18.57
C LYS A 795 -19.34 15.92 -19.47
N ASP A 796 -20.11 14.97 -19.99
CA ASP A 796 -21.24 15.22 -20.90
C ASP A 796 -22.52 15.60 -20.15
N ILE A 797 -22.55 15.41 -18.83
CA ILE A 797 -23.67 15.84 -17.97
C ILE A 797 -23.68 17.36 -17.81
N THR A 798 -24.46 18.03 -18.65
CA THR A 798 -24.62 19.49 -18.69
C THR A 798 -25.29 20.05 -17.43
N ALA A 799 -25.14 21.36 -17.20
CA ALA A 799 -25.79 22.04 -16.07
C ALA A 799 -27.33 22.05 -16.21
N ASP A 800 -27.84 22.04 -17.44
CA ASP A 800 -29.28 22.04 -17.72
C ASP A 800 -29.91 20.71 -17.37
N ILE A 801 -29.28 19.58 -17.73
CA ILE A 801 -29.73 18.24 -17.32
C ILE A 801 -29.76 18.14 -15.78
N GLN A 802 -28.70 18.60 -15.12
CA GLN A 802 -28.63 18.64 -13.65
C GLN A 802 -29.78 19.45 -13.04
N LYS A 803 -30.04 20.65 -13.56
CA LYS A 803 -31.08 21.54 -13.06
C LYS A 803 -32.48 20.99 -13.31
N ALA A 804 -32.75 20.47 -14.51
CA ALA A 804 -34.05 19.91 -14.88
C ALA A 804 -34.37 18.67 -14.04
N ALA A 805 -33.42 17.74 -13.92
CA ALA A 805 -33.58 16.53 -13.13
C ALA A 805 -33.75 16.85 -11.63
N ALA A 806 -32.97 17.80 -11.08
CA ALA A 806 -33.14 18.25 -9.71
C ALA A 806 -34.52 18.91 -9.47
N ALA A 807 -34.99 19.76 -10.39
CA ALA A 807 -36.31 20.40 -10.28
C ALA A 807 -37.45 19.36 -10.31
N LYS A 808 -37.34 18.35 -11.18
CA LYS A 808 -38.27 17.22 -11.26
C LYS A 808 -38.37 16.50 -9.90
N ILE A 809 -37.24 16.23 -9.26
CA ILE A 809 -37.18 15.61 -7.92
C ILE A 809 -37.79 16.53 -6.85
N MET A 810 -37.40 17.80 -6.83
CA MET A 810 -37.84 18.75 -5.79
C MET A 810 -39.35 19.04 -5.85
N ASN A 811 -39.94 19.01 -7.04
CA ASN A 811 -41.38 19.24 -7.23
C ASN A 811 -42.22 17.97 -7.05
N THR A 812 -41.58 16.80 -6.89
CA THR A 812 -42.29 15.54 -6.73
C THR A 812 -42.68 15.31 -5.27
N PRO A 813 -43.97 15.08 -4.95
CA PRO A 813 -44.41 14.70 -3.61
C PRO A 813 -43.73 13.41 -3.15
N GLU A 814 -43.45 13.28 -1.85
CA GLU A 814 -42.73 12.12 -1.28
C GLU A 814 -43.28 10.75 -1.74
N PRO A 815 -44.62 10.51 -1.74
CA PRO A 815 -45.17 9.21 -2.15
C PRO A 815 -44.91 8.86 -3.62
N ALA A 816 -44.70 9.86 -4.48
CA ALA A 816 -44.44 9.68 -5.91
C ALA A 816 -42.93 9.70 -6.26
N LEU A 817 -42.07 9.95 -5.27
CA LEU A 817 -40.65 10.16 -5.49
C LEU A 817 -39.95 8.90 -5.99
N GLN A 818 -40.29 7.73 -5.45
CA GLN A 818 -39.72 6.45 -5.90
C GLN A 818 -39.99 6.18 -7.38
N GLN A 819 -41.25 6.37 -7.81
CA GLN A 819 -41.64 6.18 -9.21
C GLN A 819 -40.95 7.18 -10.13
N THR A 820 -40.81 8.43 -9.67
CA THR A 820 -40.12 9.47 -10.43
C THR A 820 -38.65 9.15 -10.62
N VAL A 821 -37.95 8.72 -9.56
CA VAL A 821 -36.55 8.29 -9.61
C VAL A 821 -36.38 7.08 -10.53
N ALA A 822 -37.26 6.08 -10.41
CA ALA A 822 -37.26 4.91 -11.29
C ALA A 822 -37.46 5.29 -12.78
N GLY A 823 -38.20 6.37 -13.05
CA GLY A 823 -38.45 6.87 -14.40
C GLY A 823 -37.39 7.83 -14.96
N LEU A 824 -36.33 8.14 -14.22
CA LEU A 824 -35.25 9.00 -14.73
C LEU A 824 -34.41 8.28 -15.80
N SER A 825 -33.94 9.02 -16.80
CA SER A 825 -32.88 8.52 -17.69
C SER A 825 -31.55 8.38 -16.95
N ASN A 826 -30.57 7.67 -17.53
CA ASN A 826 -29.24 7.59 -16.94
C ASN A 826 -28.53 8.96 -16.90
N GLU A 827 -28.79 9.82 -17.89
CA GLU A 827 -28.29 11.21 -17.90
C GLU A 827 -28.90 12.04 -16.76
N GLU A 828 -30.22 11.94 -16.57
CA GLU A 828 -30.92 12.62 -15.49
C GLU A 828 -30.44 12.11 -14.13
N LEU A 829 -30.26 10.79 -13.95
CA LEU A 829 -29.69 10.21 -12.75
C LEU A 829 -28.30 10.78 -12.47
N MET A 830 -27.38 10.68 -13.43
CA MET A 830 -26.02 11.21 -13.31
C MET A 830 -26.01 12.72 -13.04
N GLY A 831 -26.96 13.46 -13.63
CA GLY A 831 -27.22 14.86 -13.33
C GLY A 831 -27.61 15.10 -11.87
N ILE A 832 -28.56 14.33 -11.35
CA ILE A 832 -28.94 14.37 -9.94
C ILE A 832 -27.76 13.97 -9.05
N LEU A 833 -26.98 12.95 -9.43
CA LEU A 833 -25.80 12.51 -8.68
C LEU A 833 -24.80 13.65 -8.52
N LYS A 834 -24.50 14.35 -9.61
CA LYS A 834 -23.57 15.49 -9.64
C LYS A 834 -24.09 16.69 -8.84
N LYS A 835 -25.41 16.94 -8.88
CA LYS A 835 -26.02 18.08 -8.21
C LYS A 835 -26.17 17.88 -6.70
N SER A 836 -26.62 16.71 -6.25
CA SER A 836 -26.88 16.42 -4.83
C SER A 836 -25.62 16.51 -3.97
N MET A 837 -24.45 16.21 -4.53
CA MET A 837 -23.15 16.38 -3.86
C MET A 837 -22.92 17.79 -3.33
N LYS A 838 -23.55 18.79 -3.97
CA LYS A 838 -23.42 20.22 -3.60
C LYS A 838 -24.71 20.78 -3.00
N ASP A 839 -25.82 20.05 -3.09
CA ASP A 839 -27.15 20.52 -2.76
C ASP A 839 -27.74 19.67 -1.64
N LYS A 840 -27.57 20.15 -0.40
CA LYS A 840 -28.01 19.44 0.81
C LYS A 840 -29.53 19.23 0.85
N VAL A 841 -30.31 20.14 0.27
CA VAL A 841 -31.78 20.04 0.26
C VAL A 841 -32.21 18.93 -0.69
N LEU A 842 -31.63 18.91 -1.90
CA LEU A 842 -31.85 17.81 -2.84
C LEU A 842 -31.41 16.46 -2.24
N ASN A 843 -30.23 16.41 -1.62
CA ASN A 843 -29.71 15.18 -1.01
C ASN A 843 -30.63 14.67 0.12
N ALA A 844 -31.10 15.56 1.00
CA ALA A 844 -32.05 15.21 2.06
C ALA A 844 -33.38 14.72 1.49
N LYS A 845 -33.87 15.31 0.38
CA LYS A 845 -35.09 14.84 -0.30
C LYS A 845 -34.90 13.44 -0.89
N LEU A 846 -33.75 13.17 -1.49
CA LEU A 846 -33.41 11.85 -2.04
C LEU A 846 -33.19 10.78 -0.96
N ALA A 847 -32.88 11.17 0.27
CA ALA A 847 -32.68 10.24 1.38
C ALA A 847 -33.92 9.39 1.70
N SER A 848 -35.13 9.89 1.45
CA SER A 848 -36.36 9.14 1.71
C SER A 848 -36.57 7.96 0.77
N VAL A 849 -36.02 8.02 -0.45
CA VAL A 849 -36.00 6.91 -1.41
C VAL A 849 -34.74 6.07 -1.28
N ALA A 850 -33.58 6.71 -1.21
CA ALA A 850 -32.28 6.02 -1.13
C ALA A 850 -32.15 5.14 0.12
N ASN A 851 -32.74 5.55 1.25
CA ASN A 851 -32.70 4.78 2.49
C ASN A 851 -33.95 3.93 2.71
N ARG A 852 -34.86 3.80 1.75
CA ARG A 852 -36.04 2.94 1.87
C ARG A 852 -35.62 1.48 1.73
N ILE A 853 -36.04 0.62 2.65
CA ILE A 853 -35.74 -0.81 2.61
C ILE A 853 -36.62 -1.46 1.54
N GLU A 854 -36.05 -1.75 0.36
CA GLU A 854 -36.80 -2.30 -0.78
C GLU A 854 -36.88 -3.82 -0.71
N SER A 855 -35.87 -4.47 -0.12
CA SER A 855 -35.89 -5.91 0.11
C SER A 855 -35.42 -6.26 1.52
N VAL A 856 -36.04 -7.29 2.08
CA VAL A 856 -35.58 -7.95 3.30
C VAL A 856 -35.44 -9.42 2.97
N GLU A 857 -34.21 -9.93 3.04
CA GLU A 857 -33.88 -11.32 2.84
C GLU A 857 -33.44 -11.90 4.17
N VAL A 858 -34.12 -12.96 4.60
CA VAL A 858 -33.83 -13.66 5.84
C VAL A 858 -33.63 -15.13 5.49
N ASP A 859 -32.50 -15.69 5.92
CA ASP A 859 -32.27 -17.12 5.81
C ASP A 859 -33.42 -17.90 6.45
N GLU A 860 -33.82 -19.00 5.81
CA GLU A 860 -34.97 -19.79 6.23
C GLU A 860 -34.84 -20.28 7.69
N SER A 861 -33.61 -20.59 8.14
CA SER A 861 -33.31 -20.98 9.52
C SER A 861 -33.48 -19.88 10.57
N LEU A 862 -33.65 -18.62 10.14
CA LEU A 862 -33.84 -17.44 10.99
C LEU A 862 -35.22 -16.78 10.78
N ALA A 863 -36.04 -17.30 9.87
CA ALA A 863 -37.27 -16.64 9.43
C ALA A 863 -38.28 -16.42 10.57
N ALA A 864 -38.35 -17.35 11.53
CA ALA A 864 -39.24 -17.23 12.69
C ALA A 864 -38.75 -16.16 13.67
N GLU A 865 -37.45 -16.17 14.00
CA GLU A 865 -36.84 -15.27 14.98
C GLU A 865 -36.68 -13.83 14.45
N MET A 866 -36.63 -13.66 13.13
CA MET A 866 -36.44 -12.37 12.45
C MET A 866 -37.70 -11.87 11.72
N LYS A 867 -38.87 -12.50 11.93
CA LYS A 867 -40.15 -12.10 11.32
C LYS A 867 -40.46 -10.61 11.48
N ASP A 868 -40.10 -10.06 12.64
CA ASP A 868 -40.30 -8.65 12.98
C ASP A 868 -39.44 -7.68 12.15
N LEU A 869 -38.32 -8.15 11.60
CA LEU A 869 -37.46 -7.37 10.68
C LEU A 869 -37.93 -7.49 9.23
N ALA A 870 -38.60 -8.57 8.85
CA ALA A 870 -39.25 -8.68 7.53
C ALA A 870 -40.30 -7.56 7.30
N ALA A 871 -40.97 -7.14 8.38
CA ALA A 871 -41.91 -6.02 8.36
C ALA A 871 -41.25 -4.64 8.14
N ALA A 872 -39.91 -4.55 8.15
CA ALA A 872 -39.18 -3.32 7.84
C ALA A 872 -39.20 -2.98 6.34
N LYS A 873 -39.61 -3.92 5.47
CA LYS A 873 -39.77 -3.65 4.04
C LYS A 873 -40.71 -2.46 3.80
N GLY A 874 -40.26 -1.53 2.97
CA GLY A 874 -40.94 -0.28 2.65
C GLY A 874 -40.70 0.85 3.65
N GLN A 875 -40.07 0.59 4.80
CA GLN A 875 -39.71 1.60 5.80
C GLN A 875 -38.35 2.22 5.47
N LYS A 876 -38.13 3.45 5.92
CA LYS A 876 -36.82 4.11 5.83
C LYS A 876 -35.86 3.54 6.88
N VAL A 877 -34.64 3.17 6.50
CA VAL A 877 -33.57 2.83 7.44
C VAL A 877 -33.44 3.96 8.44
N SER A 878 -33.52 3.58 9.70
CA SER A 878 -33.51 4.48 10.84
C SER A 878 -32.79 3.80 12.00
N ARG A 879 -32.30 4.59 12.95
CA ARG A 879 -31.69 4.06 14.16
C ARG A 879 -32.58 3.03 14.89
N PRO A 880 -33.90 3.25 15.09
CA PRO A 880 -34.77 2.23 15.67
C PRO A 880 -34.78 0.89 14.92
N ILE A 881 -34.73 0.91 13.59
CA ILE A 881 -34.66 -0.33 12.78
C ILE A 881 -33.30 -1.03 12.96
N VAL A 882 -32.21 -0.26 12.95
CA VAL A 882 -30.86 -0.82 13.15
C VAL A 882 -30.68 -1.35 14.57
N GLU A 883 -31.21 -0.66 15.59
CA GLU A 883 -31.27 -1.14 16.98
C GLU A 883 -32.13 -2.40 17.11
N LYS A 884 -33.27 -2.46 16.41
CA LYS A 884 -34.10 -3.67 16.37
C LYS A 884 -33.34 -4.84 15.77
N ALA A 885 -32.63 -4.63 14.67
CA ALA A 885 -31.78 -5.65 14.04
C ALA A 885 -30.63 -6.07 14.96
N PHE A 886 -29.93 -5.10 15.57
CA PHE A 886 -28.88 -5.33 16.55
C PHE A 886 -29.36 -6.19 17.72
N ASN A 887 -30.51 -5.86 18.30
CA ASN A 887 -31.09 -6.60 19.42
C ASN A 887 -31.56 -8.00 19.03
N ALA A 888 -32.09 -8.17 17.81
CA ALA A 888 -32.45 -9.49 17.31
C ALA A 888 -31.21 -10.37 17.13
N CYS A 889 -30.15 -9.83 16.52
CA CYS A 889 -28.89 -10.55 16.37
C CYS A 889 -28.26 -10.87 17.74
N ARG A 890 -28.30 -9.93 18.70
CA ARG A 890 -27.87 -10.13 20.09
C ARG A 890 -28.53 -11.35 20.74
N LYS A 891 -29.86 -11.49 20.60
CA LYS A 891 -30.60 -12.64 21.16
C LYS A 891 -30.12 -13.97 20.58
N LEU A 892 -29.85 -13.99 19.28
CA LEU A 892 -29.46 -15.20 18.58
C LEU A 892 -27.99 -15.59 18.82
N VAL A 893 -27.10 -14.61 19.05
CA VAL A 893 -25.74 -14.88 19.52
C VAL A 893 -25.73 -15.58 20.88
N VAL A 894 -26.61 -15.15 21.79
CA VAL A 894 -26.78 -15.82 23.10
C VAL A 894 -27.30 -17.25 22.91
N ALA A 895 -28.02 -17.53 21.82
CA ALA A 895 -28.45 -18.85 21.41
C ALA A 895 -27.39 -19.62 20.57
N ASP A 896 -26.13 -19.20 20.62
CA ASP A 896 -24.99 -19.85 19.95
C ASP A 896 -25.06 -19.88 18.40
N LYS A 897 -25.75 -18.91 17.80
CA LYS A 897 -25.78 -18.71 16.34
C LYS A 897 -24.79 -17.62 15.90
N VAL A 898 -24.05 -17.86 14.81
CA VAL A 898 -23.20 -16.86 14.15
C VAL A 898 -24.04 -16.18 13.07
N ILE A 899 -24.23 -14.86 13.15
CA ILE A 899 -25.18 -14.16 12.28
C ILE A 899 -24.54 -12.91 11.69
N THR A 900 -24.97 -12.60 10.46
CA THR A 900 -24.79 -11.28 9.88
C THR A 900 -26.12 -10.64 9.57
N CYS A 901 -26.25 -9.36 9.91
CA CYS A 901 -27.32 -8.50 9.41
C CYS A 901 -26.67 -7.33 8.68
N THR A 902 -26.97 -7.18 7.40
CA THR A 902 -26.39 -6.15 6.55
C THR A 902 -27.49 -5.31 5.91
N PHE A 903 -27.28 -4.01 5.87
CA PHE A 903 -28.10 -3.04 5.14
C PHE A 903 -27.20 -2.49 4.04
N ILE A 904 -27.59 -2.66 2.78
CA ILE A 904 -26.77 -2.29 1.63
C ILE A 904 -27.57 -1.32 0.76
N ARG A 905 -27.18 -0.04 0.80
CA ARG A 905 -27.74 0.99 -0.08
C ARG A 905 -27.32 0.71 -1.51
N GLN A 906 -28.29 0.50 -2.37
CA GLN A 906 -28.10 0.25 -3.79
C GLN A 906 -27.78 1.56 -4.53
N GLY A 907 -27.04 1.45 -5.64
CA GLY A 907 -26.84 2.56 -6.57
C GLY A 907 -28.16 3.03 -7.20
N ALA A 908 -28.12 4.10 -7.98
CA ALA A 908 -29.28 4.70 -8.67
C ALA A 908 -30.46 5.07 -7.76
N LEU A 909 -30.24 5.20 -6.44
CA LEU A 909 -31.28 5.45 -5.46
C LEU A 909 -32.34 4.33 -5.40
N ASP A 910 -31.95 3.09 -5.72
CA ASP A 910 -32.81 1.90 -5.70
C ASP A 910 -33.10 1.38 -4.26
N GLY A 911 -32.97 2.24 -3.26
CA GLY A 911 -33.20 1.93 -1.85
C GLY A 911 -32.10 1.09 -1.19
N VAL A 912 -32.49 0.35 -0.15
CA VAL A 912 -31.64 -0.48 0.69
C VAL A 912 -32.10 -1.92 0.65
N ASP A 913 -31.16 -2.83 0.41
CA ASP A 913 -31.36 -4.26 0.59
C ASP A 913 -30.91 -4.63 2.01
N MET A 914 -31.81 -5.22 2.80
CA MET A 914 -31.53 -5.75 4.12
C MET A 914 -31.37 -7.26 4.01
N ARG A 915 -30.22 -7.81 4.43
CA ARG A 915 -29.96 -9.24 4.42
C ARG A 915 -29.57 -9.73 5.81
N ILE A 916 -30.22 -10.79 6.25
CA ILE A 916 -29.96 -11.48 7.50
C ILE A 916 -29.61 -12.93 7.19
N ALA A 917 -28.37 -13.30 7.45
CA ALA A 917 -27.87 -14.64 7.17
C ALA A 917 -27.25 -15.29 8.41
N GLU A 918 -27.53 -16.58 8.59
CA GLU A 918 -26.84 -17.43 9.54
C GLU A 918 -25.55 -17.92 8.88
N ILE A 919 -24.42 -17.50 9.43
CA ILE A 919 -23.13 -18.00 8.95
C ILE A 919 -23.00 -19.42 9.47
N ARG A 920 -23.05 -20.38 8.56
CA ARG A 920 -22.90 -21.80 8.90
C ARG A 920 -21.58 -22.01 9.64
N LYS A 921 -21.61 -22.86 10.68
CA LYS A 921 -20.45 -23.16 11.54
C LYS A 921 -19.27 -23.80 10.80
N ASP A 922 -19.43 -24.19 9.54
CA ASP A 922 -18.34 -24.73 8.70
C ASP A 922 -17.32 -23.66 8.25
N GLY A 923 -17.56 -22.37 8.56
CA GLY A 923 -16.57 -21.30 8.52
C GLY A 923 -16.17 -20.81 7.13
N LYS A 924 -16.73 -21.37 6.04
CA LYS A 924 -16.32 -21.06 4.65
C LYS A 924 -16.90 -19.75 4.13
N GLU A 925 -18.13 -19.40 4.50
CA GLU A 925 -18.76 -18.12 4.09
C GLU A 925 -18.22 -16.90 4.85
N TYR A 926 -17.54 -17.11 5.99
CA TYR A 926 -17.08 -16.06 6.90
C TYR A 926 -15.98 -15.16 6.32
N MET A 927 -15.12 -15.72 5.46
CA MET A 927 -13.88 -15.07 5.01
C MET A 927 -14.08 -13.94 3.99
N GLY A 928 -15.23 -13.90 3.31
CA GLY A 928 -15.52 -12.88 2.29
C GLY A 928 -15.96 -11.53 2.86
N LEU A 929 -16.69 -11.55 3.99
CA LEU A 929 -17.34 -10.36 4.56
C LEU A 929 -16.49 -9.66 5.64
N VAL A 930 -15.59 -10.40 6.29
CA VAL A 930 -14.71 -9.88 7.36
C VAL A 930 -13.27 -10.02 6.91
N LYS A 931 -12.83 -9.15 6.00
CA LYS A 931 -11.41 -9.10 5.59
C LYS A 931 -10.54 -8.78 6.80
N GLY A 932 -9.90 -9.80 7.37
CA GLY A 932 -8.79 -9.66 8.31
C GLY A 932 -9.04 -10.03 9.78
N GLY A 933 -10.18 -10.64 10.12
CA GLY A 933 -10.44 -11.13 11.48
C GLY A 933 -10.35 -12.65 11.57
N THR A 934 -9.24 -13.21 12.06
CA THR A 934 -9.26 -14.58 12.59
C THR A 934 -10.25 -14.63 13.74
N LEU A 935 -11.12 -15.65 13.79
CA LEU A 935 -11.91 -15.96 14.99
C LEU A 935 -10.93 -16.29 16.13
N ARG A 936 -10.51 -15.27 16.88
CA ARG A 936 -9.75 -15.49 18.10
C ARG A 936 -10.69 -16.15 19.10
N LYS A 937 -10.17 -17.12 19.87
CA LYS A 937 -10.86 -17.57 21.09
C LYS A 937 -11.22 -16.33 21.88
N SER A 938 -12.52 -16.09 22.01
CA SER A 938 -13.07 -14.99 22.79
C SER A 938 -13.80 -15.62 23.95
N ASP A 939 -13.45 -15.21 25.16
CA ASP A 939 -14.10 -15.66 26.39
C ASP A 939 -15.53 -15.11 26.53
N ALA A 940 -15.93 -14.22 25.62
CA ALA A 940 -17.25 -13.61 25.58
C ALA A 940 -17.85 -13.66 24.16
N ALA A 941 -19.17 -13.77 24.10
CA ALA A 941 -19.88 -13.51 22.86
C ALA A 941 -19.67 -12.03 22.49
N GLU A 942 -19.53 -11.73 21.21
CA GLU A 942 -19.29 -10.37 20.74
C GLU A 942 -20.21 -9.99 19.57
N ILE A 943 -20.62 -8.73 19.54
CA ILE A 943 -21.25 -8.10 18.39
C ILE A 943 -20.28 -7.06 17.87
N GLN A 944 -19.92 -7.17 16.60
CA GLN A 944 -19.16 -6.16 15.89
C GLN A 944 -20.11 -5.48 14.91
N ALA A 945 -20.26 -4.16 14.99
CA ALA A 945 -20.99 -3.40 13.99
C ALA A 945 -20.06 -2.43 13.28
N ALA A 946 -20.27 -2.24 11.98
CA ALA A 946 -19.51 -1.31 11.17
C ALA A 946 -20.46 -0.61 10.19
N ILE A 947 -20.15 0.65 9.91
CA ILE A 947 -20.76 1.42 8.85
C ILE A 947 -19.67 1.97 7.93
N ALA A 948 -19.91 1.83 6.63
CA ALA A 948 -19.08 2.36 5.57
C ALA A 948 -20.00 3.06 4.57
N ASP A 949 -20.07 4.39 4.61
CA ASP A 949 -20.88 5.21 3.71
C ASP A 949 -20.12 6.45 3.27
N GLY A 950 -19.76 6.53 2.00
CA GLY A 950 -19.39 7.79 1.35
C GLY A 950 -18.32 8.68 2.01
N GLY A 951 -17.39 8.12 2.79
CA GLY A 951 -16.36 8.86 3.53
C GLY A 951 -16.52 8.80 5.06
N THR A 952 -17.66 8.31 5.56
CA THR A 952 -17.87 7.96 6.95
C THR A 952 -17.57 6.49 7.16
N HIS A 953 -16.64 6.24 8.08
CA HIS A 953 -16.35 4.92 8.61
C HIS A 953 -16.42 4.97 10.12
N ALA A 954 -17.28 4.13 10.70
CA ALA A 954 -17.31 3.90 12.13
C ALA A 954 -17.48 2.40 12.38
N SER A 955 -16.78 1.89 13.38
CA SER A 955 -16.91 0.50 13.82
C SER A 955 -16.96 0.47 15.34
N ALA A 956 -17.74 -0.44 15.88
CA ALA A 956 -17.93 -0.61 17.30
C ALA A 956 -18.01 -2.10 17.66
N LEU A 957 -17.63 -2.40 18.90
CA LEU A 957 -17.62 -3.74 19.46
C LEU A 957 -18.40 -3.75 20.78
N TRP A 958 -19.26 -4.76 20.97
CA TRP A 958 -20.00 -5.01 22.20
C TRP A 958 -19.73 -6.43 22.68
N PHE A 959 -19.34 -6.59 23.94
CA PHE A 959 -19.25 -7.91 24.58
C PHE A 959 -20.58 -8.27 25.23
N LEU A 960 -21.05 -9.49 25.01
CA LEU A 960 -22.28 -10.05 25.56
C LEU A 960 -21.94 -11.01 26.71
N GLY A 961 -22.17 -10.54 27.92
CA GLY A 961 -21.76 -11.22 29.16
C GLY A 961 -20.73 -10.38 29.92
N ALA A 962 -20.67 -10.55 31.24
CA ALA A 962 -19.51 -10.06 31.96
C ALA A 962 -18.31 -10.81 31.37
N ARG A 963 -17.28 -10.08 30.90
CA ARG A 963 -15.93 -10.67 31.01
C ARG A 963 -15.85 -11.03 32.48
N SER A 964 -15.73 -12.31 32.80
CA SER A 964 -15.39 -12.67 34.17
C SER A 964 -14.11 -11.85 34.41
N PRO A 965 -14.13 -10.83 35.30
CA PRO A 965 -12.87 -10.20 35.67
C PRO A 965 -12.03 -11.39 36.08
N ALA A 966 -10.93 -11.65 35.34
CA ALA A 966 -10.14 -12.85 35.53
C ALA A 966 -9.97 -12.97 37.03
N ALA A 967 -10.59 -14.00 37.64
CA ALA A 967 -10.78 -14.03 39.08
C ALA A 967 -9.43 -13.67 39.67
N ALA A 968 -9.36 -12.50 40.34
CA ALA A 968 -8.10 -11.98 40.82
C ALA A 968 -7.47 -13.16 41.54
N PRO A 969 -6.31 -13.68 41.06
CA PRO A 969 -5.80 -14.91 41.61
C PRO A 969 -5.74 -14.69 43.12
N ASP A 970 -6.36 -15.58 43.90
CA ASP A 970 -6.33 -15.55 45.36
C ASP A 970 -4.86 -15.74 45.79
N THR A 971 -4.09 -14.66 45.67
CA THR A 971 -2.66 -14.63 45.91
C THR A 971 -2.49 -13.78 47.16
N PRO A 972 -1.93 -14.35 48.24
CA PRO A 972 -1.76 -13.63 49.49
C PRO A 972 -0.77 -12.47 49.28
N ALA A 973 -1.17 -11.27 49.72
CA ALA A 973 -0.35 -10.07 49.90
C ALA A 973 0.85 -9.94 48.94
N GLY A 974 0.57 -9.73 47.66
CA GLY A 974 1.60 -9.41 46.66
C GLY A 974 2.41 -8.17 47.04
N THR A 975 3.66 -8.19 46.60
CA THR A 975 4.63 -7.09 46.66
C THR A 975 4.04 -5.79 46.08
N PRO A 976 4.57 -4.60 46.42
CA PRO A 976 4.14 -3.34 45.82
C PRO A 976 4.13 -3.33 44.28
N ALA A 977 4.99 -4.14 43.64
CA ALA A 977 5.02 -4.31 42.19
C ALA A 977 3.81 -5.07 41.63
N GLU A 978 3.28 -6.05 42.37
CA GLU A 978 2.08 -6.82 41.98
C GLU A 978 0.82 -5.98 42.18
N ARG A 979 0.72 -5.19 43.26
CA ARG A 979 -0.38 -4.22 43.43
C ARG A 979 -0.38 -3.15 42.33
N LEU A 980 0.79 -2.67 41.92
CA LEU A 980 0.92 -1.73 40.82
C LEU A 980 0.51 -2.37 39.48
N ALA A 981 0.78 -3.65 39.27
CA ALA A 981 0.32 -4.39 38.09
C ALA A 981 -1.21 -4.54 38.07
N ASP A 982 -1.84 -4.81 39.21
CA ASP A 982 -3.30 -4.92 39.35
C ASP A 982 -4.01 -3.57 39.17
N GLU A 983 -3.48 -2.49 39.76
CA GLU A 983 -3.97 -1.12 39.54
C GLU A 983 -3.82 -0.69 38.07
N THR A 984 -2.71 -1.09 37.43
CA THR A 984 -2.47 -0.84 36.00
C THR A 984 -3.44 -1.65 35.12
N ALA A 985 -3.74 -2.89 35.48
CA ALA A 985 -4.72 -3.72 34.76
C ALA A 985 -6.13 -3.12 34.85
N ALA A 986 -6.56 -2.70 36.04
CA ALA A 986 -7.86 -2.02 36.23
C ALA A 986 -7.94 -0.70 35.44
N GLY A 987 -6.84 0.08 35.40
CA GLY A 987 -6.74 1.29 34.59
C GLY A 987 -6.83 1.03 33.08
N VAL A 988 -6.18 -0.05 32.60
CA VAL A 988 -6.25 -0.48 31.19
C VAL A 988 -7.66 -0.96 30.83
N GLU A 989 -8.34 -1.69 31.71
CA GLU A 989 -9.72 -2.12 31.48
C GLU A 989 -10.68 -0.94 31.42
N ALA A 990 -10.53 0.05 32.31
CA ALA A 990 -11.30 1.29 32.27
C ALA A 990 -11.05 2.11 30.98
N ASP A 991 -9.79 2.19 30.52
CA ASP A 991 -9.43 2.84 29.25
C ASP A 991 -10.05 2.12 28.05
N ILE A 992 -10.00 0.79 28.03
CA ILE A 992 -10.63 -0.03 26.98
C ILE A 992 -12.14 0.17 26.99
N ALA A 993 -12.79 0.13 28.15
CA ALA A 993 -14.22 0.35 28.28
C ALA A 993 -14.61 1.74 27.78
N LYS A 994 -13.88 2.78 28.16
CA LYS A 994 -14.10 4.16 27.70
C LYS A 994 -13.91 4.30 26.19
N ARG A 995 -12.88 3.66 25.61
CA ARG A 995 -12.67 3.64 24.17
C ARG A 995 -13.83 2.96 23.44
N LEU A 996 -14.27 1.79 23.94
CA LEU A 996 -15.39 1.05 23.37
C LEU A 996 -16.68 1.88 23.39
N VAL A 997 -17.00 2.56 24.50
CA VAL A 997 -18.15 3.47 24.57
C VAL A 997 -18.05 4.58 23.52
N GLY A 998 -16.88 5.21 23.37
CA GLY A 998 -16.66 6.23 22.35
C GLY A 998 -16.81 5.71 20.91
N GLU A 999 -16.37 4.48 20.64
CA GLU A 999 -16.56 3.80 19.35
C GLU A 999 -18.04 3.48 19.09
N GLN A 1000 -18.77 3.03 20.11
CA GLN A 1000 -20.21 2.75 20.05
C GLN A 1000 -21.03 4.02 19.77
N ASP A 1001 -20.72 5.13 20.46
CA ASP A 1001 -21.36 6.44 20.21
C ASP A 1001 -21.07 6.94 18.79
N ALA A 1002 -19.83 6.78 18.32
CA ALA A 1002 -19.44 7.14 16.96
C ALA A 1002 -20.20 6.33 15.90
N PHE A 1003 -20.38 5.02 16.14
CA PHE A 1003 -21.17 4.15 15.27
C PHE A 1003 -22.63 4.60 15.21
N TRP A 1004 -23.29 4.83 16.35
CA TRP A 1004 -24.69 5.25 16.35
C TRP A 1004 -24.90 6.63 15.73
N LYS A 1005 -23.98 7.57 15.95
CA LYS A 1005 -24.00 8.87 15.27
C LYS A 1005 -23.86 8.72 13.75
N ALA A 1006 -23.04 7.78 13.28
CA ALA A 1006 -22.93 7.49 11.86
C ALA A 1006 -24.21 6.83 11.29
N VAL A 1007 -24.88 5.97 12.06
CA VAL A 1007 -26.21 5.43 11.70
C VAL A 1007 -27.25 6.55 11.58
N ASP A 1008 -27.25 7.52 12.50
CA ASP A 1008 -28.16 8.67 12.45
C ASP A 1008 -27.91 9.52 11.19
N LYS A 1009 -26.64 9.76 10.83
CA LYS A 1009 -26.26 10.47 9.59
C LYS A 1009 -26.64 9.73 8.32
N PHE A 1010 -26.39 8.42 8.29
CA PHE A 1010 -26.80 7.54 7.20
C PHE A 1010 -28.31 7.62 6.99
N SER A 1011 -29.08 7.55 8.08
CA SER A 1011 -30.54 7.56 8.06
C SER A 1011 -31.12 8.92 7.68
N SER A 1012 -30.53 10.02 8.16
CA SER A 1012 -31.02 11.37 7.88
C SER A 1012 -30.74 11.81 6.44
N GLY A 1013 -29.73 11.22 5.78
CA GLY A 1013 -29.22 11.72 4.51
C GLY A 1013 -28.39 12.99 4.66
N GLU A 1014 -27.77 13.19 5.83
CA GLU A 1014 -26.72 14.20 6.00
C GLU A 1014 -25.49 13.87 5.13
N GLU A 1015 -25.29 12.58 4.86
CA GLU A 1015 -24.26 12.05 3.97
C GLU A 1015 -24.79 11.85 2.54
N ASN A 1016 -23.88 11.72 1.57
CA ASN A 1016 -24.25 11.61 0.16
C ASN A 1016 -25.01 10.30 -0.12
N VAL A 1017 -26.33 10.40 -0.27
CA VAL A 1017 -27.23 9.24 -0.36
C VAL A 1017 -27.11 8.46 -1.67
N ILE A 1018 -26.25 8.93 -2.57
CA ILE A 1018 -26.03 8.35 -3.90
C ILE A 1018 -24.85 7.38 -3.90
N ARG A 1019 -24.00 7.44 -2.89
CA ARG A 1019 -22.94 6.45 -2.72
C ARG A 1019 -23.53 5.18 -2.13
N SER A 1020 -23.06 4.03 -2.61
CA SER A 1020 -23.30 2.78 -1.91
C SER A 1020 -22.76 2.91 -0.50
N GLY A 1021 -23.61 2.60 0.47
CA GLY A 1021 -23.28 2.62 1.88
C GLY A 1021 -23.77 1.33 2.50
N ALA A 1022 -23.02 0.81 3.46
CA ALA A 1022 -23.37 -0.43 4.15
C ALA A 1022 -23.33 -0.27 5.66
N ILE A 1023 -24.35 -0.79 6.34
CA ILE A 1023 -24.32 -1.05 7.79
C ILE A 1023 -24.25 -2.56 7.95
N SER A 1024 -23.23 -3.05 8.65
CA SER A 1024 -23.03 -4.48 8.90
C SER A 1024 -23.01 -4.73 10.39
N ILE A 1025 -23.77 -5.72 10.84
CA ILE A 1025 -23.79 -6.22 12.21
C ILE A 1025 -23.37 -7.68 12.14
N LEU A 1026 -22.20 -7.98 12.66
CA LEU A 1026 -21.65 -9.31 12.79
C LEU A 1026 -21.75 -9.75 14.24
N CYS A 1027 -22.17 -10.99 14.42
CA CYS A 1027 -22.59 -11.51 15.68
C CYS A 1027 -21.90 -12.85 15.91
N LYS A 1028 -21.05 -12.94 16.93
CA LYS A 1028 -20.18 -14.10 17.21
C LYS A 1028 -20.48 -14.63 18.62
N PRO A 1029 -20.91 -15.89 18.77
CA PRO A 1029 -21.12 -16.49 20.09
C PRO A 1029 -19.79 -16.73 20.80
N VAL A 1030 -19.86 -17.05 22.10
CA VAL A 1030 -18.72 -17.63 22.82
C VAL A 1030 -18.42 -18.95 22.11
N LEU A 1031 -17.27 -19.05 21.45
CA LEU A 1031 -16.82 -20.31 20.90
C LEU A 1031 -16.39 -21.20 22.08
N LYS A 1032 -17.36 -21.86 22.72
CA LYS A 1032 -17.08 -23.07 23.51
C LYS A 1032 -16.41 -24.03 22.55
N GLU A 1033 -15.30 -24.65 22.95
CA GLU A 1033 -14.52 -25.58 22.13
C GLU A 1033 -15.45 -26.33 21.18
N LEU A 1034 -15.46 -25.90 19.90
CA LEU A 1034 -16.26 -26.59 18.92
C LEU A 1034 -15.75 -28.03 18.97
N PRO A 1035 -16.61 -29.05 19.12
CA PRO A 1035 -16.17 -30.42 18.91
C PRO A 1035 -15.63 -30.42 17.49
N VAL A 1036 -14.31 -30.46 17.38
CA VAL A 1036 -13.62 -30.41 16.11
C VAL A 1036 -14.04 -31.70 15.42
N ASP A 1037 -14.99 -31.61 14.51
CA ASP A 1037 -15.17 -32.65 13.52
C ASP A 1037 -13.88 -32.65 12.69
N LYS A 1038 -12.96 -33.53 13.07
CA LYS A 1038 -11.63 -33.68 12.47
C LYS A 1038 -11.71 -33.99 10.98
N SER A 1039 -12.89 -34.32 10.46
CA SER A 1039 -13.12 -34.58 9.03
C SER A 1039 -13.47 -33.33 8.22
N ALA A 1040 -14.08 -32.29 8.82
CA ALA A 1040 -14.64 -31.14 8.09
C ALA A 1040 -13.84 -29.82 8.23
N THR A 1041 -12.99 -29.69 9.25
CA THR A 1041 -12.27 -28.44 9.58
C THR A 1041 -10.96 -28.22 8.84
N ASN A 1042 -10.51 -29.16 7.99
CA ASN A 1042 -9.16 -29.08 7.44
C ASN A 1042 -8.93 -27.80 6.59
N ASN A 1043 -9.92 -27.22 5.91
CA ASN A 1043 -9.67 -26.08 4.99
C ASN A 1043 -9.71 -24.66 5.57
N THR A 1044 -10.08 -24.42 6.83
CA THR A 1044 -10.49 -23.06 7.26
C THR A 1044 -9.68 -22.41 8.39
N GLU A 1045 -8.76 -23.12 9.07
CA GLU A 1045 -8.17 -22.55 10.28
C GLU A 1045 -7.08 -21.50 10.10
N ASN A 1046 -6.41 -21.34 8.96
CA ASN A 1046 -5.44 -20.25 8.78
C ASN A 1046 -5.10 -19.98 7.31
N VAL A 1047 -6.06 -19.48 6.53
CA VAL A 1047 -5.71 -18.78 5.28
C VAL A 1047 -5.20 -17.39 5.67
N GLN A 1048 -3.88 -17.23 5.70
CA GLN A 1048 -3.26 -15.91 5.62
C GLN A 1048 -3.60 -15.30 4.25
N ILE A 1049 -4.74 -14.60 4.17
CA ILE A 1049 -4.97 -13.66 3.08
C ILE A 1049 -3.96 -12.54 3.31
N ARG A 1050 -2.94 -12.45 2.44
CA ARG A 1050 -2.03 -11.28 2.41
C ARG A 1050 -2.88 -10.02 2.48
N TYR A 1051 -2.59 -9.15 3.44
CA TYR A 1051 -3.17 -7.83 3.54
C TYR A 1051 -2.79 -6.99 2.32
N GLY A 1052 -3.49 -7.18 1.20
CA GLY A 1052 -3.75 -6.07 0.31
C GLY A 1052 -4.75 -5.21 1.06
N SER A 1053 -4.30 -4.11 1.66
CA SER A 1053 -5.20 -3.03 2.04
C SER A 1053 -5.85 -2.55 0.75
N GLY A 1054 -6.96 -3.18 0.36
CA GLY A 1054 -7.94 -2.59 -0.52
C GLY A 1054 -8.62 -1.46 0.22
N ARG A 1055 -7.85 -0.47 0.69
CA ARG A 1055 -8.35 0.88 0.73
C ARG A 1055 -8.68 1.16 -0.72
N PHE A 1056 -9.95 1.27 -1.02
CA PHE A 1056 -10.34 2.02 -2.20
C PHE A 1056 -9.65 3.38 -2.04
N GLY A 1057 -8.62 3.64 -2.85
CA GLY A 1057 -8.04 4.96 -2.90
C GLY A 1057 -9.17 5.88 -3.33
N PHE A 1058 -9.68 6.67 -2.40
CA PHE A 1058 -10.57 7.77 -2.63
C PHE A 1058 -9.84 8.98 -2.05
N ASP A 1059 -9.85 10.11 -2.76
CA ASP A 1059 -9.24 11.33 -2.25
C ASP A 1059 -9.99 11.87 -1.02
N SER A 1060 -9.47 12.94 -0.42
CA SER A 1060 -10.04 13.57 0.78
C SER A 1060 -11.43 14.20 0.57
N ASP A 1061 -11.91 14.30 -0.68
CA ASP A 1061 -13.29 14.69 -1.02
C ASP A 1061 -14.17 13.47 -1.37
N GLY A 1062 -13.62 12.26 -1.20
CA GLY A 1062 -14.27 10.98 -1.46
C GLY A 1062 -14.56 10.73 -2.95
N ILE A 1063 -13.89 11.46 -3.85
CA ILE A 1063 -13.92 11.19 -5.28
C ILE A 1063 -12.89 10.06 -5.50
N PRO A 1064 -13.17 9.02 -6.32
CA PRO A 1064 -12.09 8.14 -6.75
C PRO A 1064 -10.99 9.03 -7.35
N PRO A 1065 -9.68 8.74 -7.14
CA PRO A 1065 -8.64 9.50 -7.82
C PRO A 1065 -9.01 9.57 -9.30
N PRO A 1066 -8.77 10.70 -9.99
CA PRO A 1066 -8.90 10.74 -11.43
C PRO A 1066 -8.06 9.57 -11.96
N VAL A 1067 -8.74 8.52 -12.39
CA VAL A 1067 -8.17 7.46 -13.21
C VAL A 1067 -7.54 8.21 -14.36
N TYR A 1068 -6.28 7.94 -14.69
CA TYR A 1068 -5.63 8.53 -15.86
C TYR A 1068 -6.54 8.32 -17.07
N TYR A 1069 -7.29 9.35 -17.44
CA TYR A 1069 -8.11 9.39 -18.63
C TYR A 1069 -7.18 9.79 -19.76
N ASP A 1070 -6.95 8.89 -20.72
CA ASP A 1070 -6.69 9.33 -22.08
C ASP A 1070 -8.03 9.83 -22.62
N GLU A 1071 -8.15 11.11 -22.97
CA GLU A 1071 -9.43 11.72 -23.36
C GLU A 1071 -9.93 11.30 -24.76
N GLU A 1072 -9.21 10.39 -25.46
CA GLU A 1072 -9.50 9.95 -26.83
C GLU A 1072 -9.85 8.45 -27.01
N TYR A 1073 -10.15 7.70 -25.95
CA TYR A 1073 -10.72 6.34 -26.08
C TYR A 1073 -12.14 6.20 -25.54
#